data_AF-A0A945JU90-F1
#
_entry.id   AF-A0A945JU90-F1
#
_cell.length_a   1.000
_cell.length_b   1.000
_cell.length_c   1.000
_cell.angle_alpha   90.00
_cell.angle_beta   90.00
_cell.angle_gamma   90.00
#
_symmetry.space_group_name_H-M   'P 1'
#
loop_
_entity.id
_entity.type
_entity.pdbx_description
1 polymer ?
#
loop_
_entity_poly.entity_id
_entity_poly.type
_entity_poly.pdbx_seq_one_letter_code
_entity_poly.pdbx_strand_id
1 'polypeptide(L)'
;MLVRALKKLFGSQAAREFKKAETLLETVNRHASSYESLTDSEVFGKTAEFRSRIDETRAPLREESAQIEAQLEGELEANERLELSDRLAELEAAVRTAEAESLDALLPEAFALVKDTCRRMCGRSWETVGGSEEWAMVPYDVQIYGGTVMHDGKVAEMATGEGKTLVATMPLYLNALPGRGAHLITHNNFLAKRDAMWMGAIYNFLGLSVGIIQDARQTGGAEAYLLPATDQVPTSFDWQPANRQQAYNADIIYATKDQIGFDYLYDNMATRRDQISQREFNYSIVDEADSNLIDDARTPLIISGPVPESTNRYAEFKPLVEKLLRAQSNLVNKLVSGAEAKRAEGADEYEIGVDLLRCTHGAPKNKRLMKILQEEGVKRLIGRVEADFMRDKRMSEIDEELFFGVDEKSHTIDLTDKGRDLLSPDEQALFILPDLSAKIDEVRKDATLDDDARRVAEDEVYRDHAYRTEAVHNINQLMKAYNLFERDVQYMLSEDKKVVIVDESTGRPQPGRRFADGLHQALEAKEGVKVEQETQTVATITLQNLFRLYNKLAGMTGTAETESAELFEIYKLEVVVIPTHRPIRRVDHEDQIFRTKREKYNALVDEVARLHEMSLPVLVGTISVEISELLSRMLTRKGIKHQLLNARYHEKESEIVADAGQPGAVTIATNMAGRGTDIKLHADVVRIERELLNRDVTLADNFQGHSLRDELTQNPSGLQVVGTERHESRRIDRQLRGRSGRQGDPGSSRFFLSLEDDLMRLFGSERIATVMDKLGAEEGEVIEHSMVTRSIERAQKKVEARNFEMRKHLLKYDDVMNQQRQVIYNRRRDVLERDSAKEMVEELIDVAIDVLVGVHAPAGVHTEMWKWEDLATDFTNGFLTPFPYAATERAQLDADTLRERLTEVAQESYALRQKLVDLTTYREVEKAVLLHTVDTCWQEHLHDMDELKEGVGFAGVGGKDPLIVYQKEAFDMFENLLDRIDSESLSNLFRLRIDAPDAVPSGPRTGRGQLSDIHREATNLGFTGGPPAPGGDGSSGVPGRPKGDSPRGRGLVAAGTEGADSAKREPIRNEPKVGRNQPCPCGSGKKYKQCHGRT
;
A
#
# COMPACT_ATOMS: atom_id res chain seq x y z
N MET A 1 19.69 1.59 -40.55
CA MET A 1 19.33 0.39 -41.35
C MET A 1 19.75 -0.91 -40.68
N LEU A 2 20.99 -1.05 -40.20
CA LEU A 2 21.58 -2.28 -39.63
C LEU A 2 20.62 -3.14 -38.79
N VAL A 3 19.93 -2.55 -37.80
CA VAL A 3 19.00 -3.27 -36.90
C VAL A 3 17.83 -3.94 -37.64
N ARG A 4 17.30 -3.35 -38.72
CA ARG A 4 16.27 -3.98 -39.56
C ARG A 4 16.84 -5.15 -40.38
N ALA A 5 18.07 -5.04 -40.87
CA ALA A 5 18.74 -6.14 -41.58
C ALA A 5 19.03 -7.32 -40.64
N LEU A 6 19.56 -7.03 -39.45
CA LEU A 6 19.81 -8.04 -38.41
C LEU A 6 18.51 -8.73 -37.96
N LYS A 7 17.42 -7.99 -37.70
CA LYS A 7 16.10 -8.59 -37.40
C LYS A 7 15.57 -9.48 -38.54
N LYS A 8 15.90 -9.19 -39.79
CA LYS A 8 15.46 -9.96 -40.97
C LYS A 8 16.38 -11.17 -41.31
N LEU A 9 17.57 -11.24 -40.71
CA LEU A 9 18.53 -12.35 -40.90
C LEU A 9 18.61 -13.30 -39.71
N PHE A 10 18.38 -12.80 -38.49
CA PHE A 10 18.57 -13.57 -37.24
C PHE A 10 17.37 -13.50 -36.27
N GLY A 11 16.23 -12.95 -36.69
CA GLY A 11 15.02 -12.85 -35.85
C GLY A 11 15.07 -11.74 -34.79
N SER A 12 14.14 -11.79 -33.82
CA SER A 12 14.10 -10.85 -32.70
C SER A 12 15.21 -11.12 -31.67
N GLN A 13 15.28 -10.34 -30.59
CA GLN A 13 16.15 -10.69 -29.45
C GLN A 13 15.57 -11.87 -28.68
N ALA A 14 14.30 -11.76 -28.27
CA ALA A 14 13.48 -12.84 -27.72
C ALA A 14 13.66 -14.20 -28.43
N ALA A 15 13.56 -14.24 -29.77
CA ALA A 15 13.71 -15.49 -30.53
C ALA A 15 15.14 -16.09 -30.48
N ARG A 16 16.17 -15.24 -30.35
CA ARG A 16 17.58 -15.67 -30.20
C ARG A 16 17.92 -16.12 -28.78
N GLU A 17 17.22 -15.58 -27.78
CA GLU A 17 17.36 -15.98 -26.37
C GLU A 17 16.57 -17.25 -26.08
N PHE A 18 15.32 -17.34 -26.55
CA PHE A 18 14.53 -18.58 -26.56
C PHE A 18 15.27 -19.73 -27.25
N LYS A 19 15.95 -19.49 -28.38
CA LYS A 19 16.76 -20.54 -29.04
C LYS A 19 17.95 -21.03 -28.20
N LYS A 20 18.43 -20.29 -27.19
CA LYS A 20 19.43 -20.83 -26.24
C LYS A 20 18.83 -21.91 -25.33
N ALA A 21 17.52 -21.84 -25.06
CA ALA A 21 16.81 -22.81 -24.23
C ALA A 21 16.37 -24.06 -24.99
N GLU A 22 16.61 -24.17 -26.30
CA GLU A 22 16.22 -25.31 -27.16
C GLU A 22 16.61 -26.67 -26.54
N THR A 23 17.85 -26.80 -26.04
CA THR A 23 18.35 -28.01 -25.35
C THR A 23 17.63 -28.30 -24.02
N LEU A 24 17.26 -27.27 -23.26
CA LEU A 24 16.53 -27.41 -22.00
C LEU A 24 15.08 -27.86 -22.27
N LEU A 25 14.43 -27.25 -23.25
CA LEU A 25 13.07 -27.55 -23.69
C LEU A 25 12.96 -28.99 -24.23
N GLU A 26 13.94 -29.42 -25.05
CA GLU A 26 14.05 -30.83 -25.46
C GLU A 26 14.18 -31.79 -24.27
N THR A 27 14.90 -31.38 -23.22
CA THR A 27 15.14 -32.21 -22.02
C THR A 27 13.88 -32.29 -21.17
N VAL A 28 13.21 -31.17 -20.87
CA VAL A 28 11.90 -31.13 -20.18
C VAL A 28 10.88 -31.97 -20.93
N ASN A 29 10.75 -31.81 -22.25
CA ASN A 29 9.78 -32.57 -23.04
C ASN A 29 10.10 -34.07 -23.08
N ARG A 30 11.38 -34.46 -23.08
CA ARG A 30 11.81 -35.86 -22.97
C ARG A 30 11.46 -36.48 -21.61
N HIS A 31 11.63 -35.75 -20.51
CA HIS A 31 11.18 -36.18 -19.19
C HIS A 31 9.66 -36.29 -19.12
N ALA A 32 8.92 -35.31 -19.66
CA ALA A 32 7.45 -35.33 -19.65
C ALA A 32 6.89 -36.57 -20.37
N SER A 33 7.40 -36.91 -21.55
CA SER A 33 7.02 -38.14 -22.24
C SER A 33 7.51 -39.44 -21.58
N SER A 34 8.51 -39.38 -20.70
CA SER A 34 8.86 -40.53 -19.83
C SER A 34 7.88 -40.69 -18.65
N TYR A 35 7.30 -39.59 -18.18
CA TYR A 35 6.31 -39.60 -17.11
C TYR A 35 4.92 -40.02 -17.61
N GLU A 36 4.61 -39.90 -18.90
CA GLU A 36 3.34 -40.38 -19.50
C GLU A 36 2.98 -41.83 -19.13
N SER A 37 4.00 -42.71 -18.98
CA SER A 37 3.81 -44.12 -18.59
C SER A 37 3.63 -44.39 -17.09
N LEU A 38 3.83 -43.40 -16.22
CA LEU A 38 3.66 -43.54 -14.77
C LEU A 38 2.17 -43.55 -14.37
N THR A 39 1.86 -44.17 -13.23
CA THR A 39 0.56 -44.00 -12.55
C THR A 39 0.48 -42.65 -11.82
N ASP A 40 -0.74 -42.18 -11.54
CA ASP A 40 -0.95 -40.93 -10.79
C ASP A 40 -0.28 -40.99 -9.39
N SER A 41 -0.18 -42.18 -8.77
CA SER A 41 0.51 -42.40 -7.48
C SER A 41 2.04 -42.32 -7.59
N GLU A 42 2.63 -42.77 -8.70
CA GLU A 42 4.08 -42.63 -8.94
C GLU A 42 4.46 -41.17 -9.27
N VAL A 43 3.58 -40.45 -9.98
CA VAL A 43 3.72 -39.00 -10.22
C VAL A 43 3.62 -38.21 -8.92
N PHE A 44 2.65 -38.51 -8.07
CA PHE A 44 2.54 -37.94 -6.72
C PHE A 44 3.81 -38.21 -5.88
N GLY A 45 4.36 -39.43 -5.93
CA GLY A 45 5.56 -39.83 -5.19
C GLY A 45 6.84 -39.05 -5.57
N LYS A 46 6.91 -38.43 -6.76
CA LYS A 46 8.10 -37.69 -7.22
C LYS A 46 8.42 -36.46 -6.36
N THR A 47 7.44 -35.80 -5.75
CA THR A 47 7.70 -34.67 -4.83
C THR A 47 8.52 -35.11 -3.62
N ALA A 48 8.28 -36.31 -3.08
CA ALA A 48 9.08 -36.85 -1.98
C ALA A 48 10.50 -37.24 -2.41
N GLU A 49 10.66 -37.81 -3.62
CA GLU A 49 11.97 -38.11 -4.20
C GLU A 49 12.82 -36.85 -4.41
N PHE A 50 12.22 -35.77 -4.94
CA PHE A 50 12.92 -34.50 -5.12
C PHE A 50 13.27 -33.83 -3.79
N ARG A 51 12.40 -33.93 -2.77
CA ARG A 51 12.70 -33.45 -1.41
C ARG A 51 13.88 -34.19 -0.79
N SER A 52 13.90 -35.53 -0.85
CA SER A 52 15.03 -36.35 -0.38
C SER A 52 16.35 -35.92 -1.00
N ARG A 53 16.39 -35.71 -2.33
CA ARG A 53 17.60 -35.24 -3.05
C ARG A 53 18.12 -33.88 -2.58
N ILE A 54 17.22 -32.95 -2.24
CA ILE A 54 17.59 -31.64 -1.68
C ILE A 54 18.09 -31.82 -0.24
N ASP A 55 17.38 -32.57 0.59
CA ASP A 55 17.72 -32.83 1.99
C ASP A 55 19.07 -33.55 2.15
N GLU A 56 19.33 -34.58 1.34
CA GLU A 56 20.62 -35.28 1.26
C GLU A 56 21.78 -34.34 0.90
N THR A 57 21.53 -33.32 0.08
CA THR A 57 22.54 -32.35 -0.36
C THR A 57 22.82 -31.28 0.71
N ARG A 58 21.80 -30.82 1.46
CA ARG A 58 21.96 -29.81 2.54
C ARG A 58 22.25 -30.39 3.92
N ALA A 59 22.08 -31.70 4.12
CA ALA A 59 22.27 -32.38 5.41
C ALA A 59 23.58 -32.04 6.15
N PRO A 60 24.79 -32.17 5.55
CA PRO A 60 26.03 -31.95 6.30
C PRO A 60 26.20 -30.49 6.76
N LEU A 61 25.76 -29.52 5.95
CA LEU A 61 25.81 -28.10 6.30
C LEU A 61 24.83 -27.76 7.43
N ARG A 62 23.63 -28.35 7.40
CA ARG A 62 22.64 -28.22 8.49
C ARG A 62 23.08 -28.89 9.79
N GLU A 63 23.80 -30.01 9.70
CA GLU A 63 24.36 -30.67 10.89
C GLU A 63 25.48 -29.81 11.52
N GLU A 64 26.26 -29.08 10.72
CA GLU A 64 27.23 -28.08 11.22
C GLU A 64 26.52 -26.86 11.84
N SER A 65 25.49 -26.29 11.17
CA SER A 65 24.69 -25.19 11.72
C SER A 65 24.08 -25.53 13.09
N ALA A 66 23.42 -26.69 13.21
CA ALA A 66 22.78 -27.11 14.45
C ALA A 66 23.79 -27.38 15.59
N GLN A 67 25.03 -27.76 15.27
CA GLN A 67 26.11 -27.88 16.26
C GLN A 67 26.59 -26.51 16.77
N ILE A 68 26.53 -25.47 15.94
CA ILE A 68 26.89 -24.09 16.31
C ILE A 68 25.75 -23.41 17.06
N GLU A 69 24.50 -23.58 16.63
CA GLU A 69 23.31 -23.15 17.38
C GLU A 69 23.33 -23.69 18.82
N ALA A 70 23.59 -25.00 19.00
CA ALA A 70 23.71 -25.63 20.31
C ALA A 70 24.97 -25.21 21.12
N GLN A 71 25.94 -24.53 20.51
CA GLN A 71 27.05 -23.87 21.22
C GLN A 71 26.67 -22.46 21.65
N LEU A 72 25.95 -21.71 20.80
CA LEU A 72 25.45 -20.36 21.07
C LEU A 72 24.42 -20.31 22.21
N GLU A 73 23.69 -21.40 22.47
CA GLU A 73 22.85 -21.59 23.67
C GLU A 73 23.66 -21.66 24.99
N GLY A 74 24.99 -21.76 24.93
CA GLY A 74 25.87 -21.86 26.10
C GLY A 74 26.29 -20.53 26.73
N GLU A 75 26.87 -20.64 27.93
CA GLU A 75 27.69 -19.57 28.52
C GLU A 75 29.00 -19.46 27.71
N LEU A 76 29.12 -18.39 26.92
CA LEU A 76 30.25 -18.12 26.02
C LEU A 76 30.81 -16.72 26.27
N GLU A 77 32.11 -16.55 26.06
CA GLU A 77 32.73 -15.21 25.99
C GLU A 77 32.21 -14.45 24.77
N ALA A 78 32.05 -13.12 24.87
CA ALA A 78 31.40 -12.30 23.83
C ALA A 78 32.06 -12.43 22.45
N ASN A 79 33.39 -12.58 22.39
CA ASN A 79 34.14 -12.80 21.14
C ASN A 79 33.88 -14.19 20.54
N GLU A 80 33.78 -15.24 21.37
CA GLU A 80 33.52 -16.61 20.92
C GLU A 80 32.07 -16.74 20.40
N ARG A 81 31.12 -16.10 21.09
CA ARG A 81 29.73 -15.96 20.64
C ARG A 81 29.63 -15.20 19.31
N LEU A 82 30.46 -14.17 19.09
CA LEU A 82 30.53 -13.44 17.81
C LEU A 82 31.12 -14.31 16.68
N GLU A 83 32.28 -14.96 16.89
CA GLU A 83 32.90 -15.84 15.89
C GLU A 83 31.97 -16.99 15.47
N LEU A 84 31.24 -17.58 16.42
CA LEU A 84 30.23 -18.61 16.14
C LEU A 84 29.00 -18.06 15.41
N SER A 85 28.56 -16.83 15.69
CA SER A 85 27.44 -16.18 14.99
C SER A 85 27.78 -15.86 13.52
N ASP A 86 28.98 -15.32 13.27
CA ASP A 86 29.49 -15.09 11.91
C ASP A 86 29.60 -16.41 11.13
N ARG A 87 30.11 -17.48 11.78
CA ARG A 87 30.22 -18.81 11.16
C ARG A 87 28.85 -19.43 10.88
N LEU A 88 27.84 -19.21 11.72
CA LEU A 88 26.48 -19.66 11.45
C LEU A 88 25.90 -18.98 10.20
N ALA A 89 26.12 -17.67 10.05
CA ALA A 89 25.70 -16.92 8.86
C ALA A 89 26.40 -17.37 7.57
N GLU A 90 27.70 -17.72 7.62
CA GLU A 90 28.40 -18.36 6.50
C GLU A 90 27.73 -19.68 6.09
N LEU A 91 27.36 -20.52 7.07
CA LEU A 91 26.73 -21.81 6.83
C LEU A 91 25.30 -21.68 6.27
N GLU A 92 24.50 -20.72 6.75
CA GLU A 92 23.20 -20.44 6.16
C GLU A 92 23.30 -20.03 4.68
N ALA A 93 24.30 -19.20 4.34
CA ALA A 93 24.57 -18.82 2.95
C ALA A 93 25.04 -20.02 2.11
N ALA A 94 25.85 -20.92 2.67
CA ALA A 94 26.25 -22.17 2.02
C ALA A 94 25.06 -23.12 1.79
N VAL A 95 24.17 -23.30 2.79
CA VAL A 95 22.94 -24.09 2.67
C VAL A 95 22.05 -23.53 1.55
N ARG A 96 21.84 -22.21 1.52
CA ARG A 96 21.04 -21.55 0.47
C ARG A 96 21.65 -21.70 -0.92
N THR A 97 22.98 -21.73 -1.02
CA THR A 97 23.70 -21.98 -2.28
C THR A 97 23.51 -23.43 -2.76
N ALA A 98 23.71 -24.41 -1.87
CA ALA A 98 23.51 -25.83 -2.18
C ALA A 98 22.03 -26.17 -2.51
N GLU A 99 21.08 -25.51 -1.86
CA GLU A 99 19.66 -25.57 -2.22
C GLU A 99 19.41 -25.01 -3.63
N ALA A 100 20.00 -23.87 -4.00
CA ALA A 100 19.85 -23.30 -5.34
C ALA A 100 20.43 -24.21 -6.44
N GLU A 101 21.65 -24.74 -6.27
CA GLU A 101 22.25 -25.69 -7.21
C GLU A 101 21.42 -26.97 -7.35
N SER A 102 20.81 -27.43 -6.26
CA SER A 102 19.89 -28.59 -6.27
C SER A 102 18.62 -28.30 -7.07
N LEU A 103 18.06 -27.09 -6.96
CA LEU A 103 16.87 -26.67 -7.70
C LEU A 103 17.16 -26.51 -9.20
N ASP A 104 18.29 -25.91 -9.58
CA ASP A 104 18.72 -25.81 -10.98
C ASP A 104 18.90 -27.20 -11.62
N ALA A 105 19.49 -28.14 -10.88
CA ALA A 105 19.65 -29.54 -11.34
C ALA A 105 18.31 -30.30 -11.44
N LEU A 106 17.34 -30.00 -10.57
CA LEU A 106 15.98 -30.59 -10.57
C LEU A 106 15.04 -29.95 -11.59
N LEU A 107 15.31 -28.73 -12.05
CA LEU A 107 14.42 -27.94 -12.92
C LEU A 107 13.85 -28.73 -14.12
N PRO A 108 14.65 -29.51 -14.90
CA PRO A 108 14.13 -30.23 -16.05
C PRO A 108 13.11 -31.33 -15.68
N GLU A 109 13.32 -31.98 -14.52
CA GLU A 109 12.46 -33.03 -14.00
C GLU A 109 11.18 -32.44 -13.37
N ALA A 110 11.33 -31.42 -12.54
CA ALA A 110 10.21 -30.75 -11.86
C ALA A 110 9.24 -30.08 -12.86
N PHE A 111 9.76 -29.40 -13.88
CA PHE A 111 8.94 -28.75 -14.90
C PHE A 111 8.23 -29.79 -15.79
N ALA A 112 8.90 -30.91 -16.08
CA ALA A 112 8.29 -32.04 -16.77
C ALA A 112 7.16 -32.69 -15.96
N LEU A 113 7.31 -32.80 -14.64
CA LEU A 113 6.30 -33.35 -13.74
C LEU A 113 5.04 -32.46 -13.72
N VAL A 114 5.21 -31.13 -13.60
CA VAL A 114 4.11 -30.16 -13.68
C VAL A 114 3.41 -30.24 -15.06
N LYS A 115 4.17 -30.38 -16.15
CA LYS A 115 3.61 -30.54 -17.51
C LYS A 115 2.81 -31.83 -17.68
N ASP A 116 3.30 -32.97 -17.16
CA ASP A 116 2.57 -34.24 -17.20
C ASP A 116 1.33 -34.23 -16.30
N THR A 117 1.40 -33.61 -15.11
CA THR A 117 0.23 -33.37 -14.26
C THR A 117 -0.84 -32.56 -14.98
N CYS A 118 -0.48 -31.46 -15.65
CA CYS A 118 -1.41 -30.69 -16.47
C CYS A 118 -2.08 -31.55 -17.57
N ARG A 119 -1.35 -32.48 -18.19
CA ARG A 119 -1.88 -33.44 -19.17
C ARG A 119 -2.84 -34.46 -18.55
N ARG A 120 -2.53 -35.01 -17.36
CA ARG A 120 -3.39 -35.94 -16.60
C ARG A 120 -4.68 -35.30 -16.09
N MET A 121 -4.61 -34.00 -15.84
CA MET A 121 -5.73 -33.17 -15.42
C MET A 121 -6.71 -32.87 -16.57
N CYS A 122 -6.29 -32.97 -17.84
CA CYS A 122 -7.16 -32.68 -18.99
C CYS A 122 -8.43 -33.53 -19.01
N GLY A 123 -9.58 -32.89 -19.26
CA GLY A 123 -10.90 -33.52 -19.26
C GLY A 123 -11.47 -33.84 -17.86
N ARG A 124 -10.80 -33.39 -16.79
CA ARG A 124 -11.35 -33.30 -15.43
C ARG A 124 -11.82 -31.86 -15.17
N SER A 125 -12.78 -31.68 -14.26
CA SER A 125 -13.31 -30.37 -13.86
C SER A 125 -13.21 -30.17 -12.35
N TRP A 126 -13.12 -28.91 -11.92
CA TRP A 126 -12.92 -28.51 -10.52
C TRP A 126 -13.82 -27.33 -10.18
N GLU A 127 -14.10 -27.11 -8.90
CA GLU A 127 -14.76 -25.88 -8.46
C GLU A 127 -13.73 -24.74 -8.34
N THR A 128 -14.08 -23.59 -8.91
CA THR A 128 -13.28 -22.36 -8.90
C THR A 128 -14.15 -21.19 -8.44
N VAL A 129 -13.55 -20.04 -8.14
CA VAL A 129 -14.33 -18.82 -7.85
C VAL A 129 -15.22 -18.49 -9.06
N GLY A 130 -16.54 -18.55 -8.87
CA GLY A 130 -17.56 -18.26 -9.90
C GLY A 130 -18.14 -19.46 -10.65
N GLY A 131 -17.68 -20.71 -10.45
CA GLY A 131 -18.26 -21.86 -11.15
C GLY A 131 -17.40 -23.12 -11.13
N SER A 132 -17.51 -23.93 -12.18
CA SER A 132 -16.60 -25.05 -12.43
C SER A 132 -16.01 -24.94 -13.84
N GLU A 133 -14.69 -24.99 -13.94
CA GLU A 133 -13.94 -24.96 -15.21
C GLU A 133 -13.38 -26.36 -15.50
N GLU A 134 -13.45 -26.77 -16.78
CA GLU A 134 -12.80 -27.98 -17.29
C GLU A 134 -11.33 -27.68 -17.59
N TRP A 135 -10.43 -28.59 -17.22
CA TRP A 135 -9.02 -28.45 -17.56
C TRP A 135 -8.77 -28.87 -19.01
N ALA A 136 -8.28 -27.93 -19.82
CA ALA A 136 -7.94 -28.14 -21.22
C ALA A 136 -6.54 -27.59 -21.57
N MET A 137 -5.63 -27.54 -20.59
CA MET A 137 -4.35 -26.84 -20.70
C MET A 137 -3.16 -27.79 -20.52
N VAL A 138 -2.22 -27.79 -21.46
CA VAL A 138 -0.90 -28.42 -21.33
C VAL A 138 0.17 -27.38 -21.70
N PRO A 139 1.18 -27.12 -20.84
CA PRO A 139 2.13 -26.04 -21.07
C PRO A 139 2.94 -26.12 -22.38
N TYR A 140 2.93 -25.01 -23.13
CA TYR A 140 3.71 -24.80 -24.35
C TYR A 140 5.20 -24.54 -24.04
N ASP A 141 6.08 -24.73 -25.01
CA ASP A 141 7.53 -24.54 -24.79
C ASP A 141 7.92 -23.09 -24.47
N VAL A 142 7.19 -22.10 -25.01
CA VAL A 142 7.34 -20.68 -24.60
C VAL A 142 6.92 -20.43 -23.16
N GLN A 143 5.98 -21.22 -22.63
CA GLN A 143 5.55 -21.16 -21.23
C GLN A 143 6.59 -21.82 -20.32
N ILE A 144 7.13 -22.99 -20.69
CA ILE A 144 8.25 -23.63 -19.98
C ILE A 144 9.42 -22.65 -19.85
N TYR A 145 9.80 -21.98 -20.95
CA TYR A 145 10.86 -20.97 -20.93
C TYR A 145 10.54 -19.76 -20.04
N GLY A 146 9.30 -19.25 -20.06
CA GLY A 146 8.84 -18.21 -19.14
C GLY A 146 8.93 -18.63 -17.66
N GLY A 147 8.66 -19.91 -17.37
CA GLY A 147 8.86 -20.51 -16.05
C GLY A 147 10.33 -20.54 -15.64
N THR A 148 11.25 -20.86 -16.56
CA THR A 148 12.70 -20.85 -16.31
C THR A 148 13.17 -19.42 -16.02
N VAL A 149 12.77 -18.44 -16.84
CA VAL A 149 13.08 -17.02 -16.62
C VAL A 149 12.62 -16.54 -15.23
N MET A 150 11.45 -16.96 -14.76
CA MET A 150 11.03 -16.65 -13.39
C MET A 150 11.80 -17.44 -12.32
N HIS A 151 12.20 -18.68 -12.59
CA HIS A 151 13.10 -19.41 -11.68
C HIS A 151 14.46 -18.70 -11.54
N ASP A 152 15.02 -18.15 -12.62
CA ASP A 152 16.28 -17.40 -12.66
C ASP A 152 16.26 -16.10 -11.82
N GLY A 153 15.12 -15.70 -11.24
CA GLY A 153 14.96 -14.44 -10.52
C GLY A 153 14.77 -13.22 -11.44
N LYS A 154 14.00 -13.39 -12.52
CA LYS A 154 13.82 -12.36 -13.57
C LYS A 154 12.35 -12.09 -13.87
N VAL A 155 12.09 -11.04 -14.63
CA VAL A 155 10.74 -10.67 -15.10
C VAL A 155 10.50 -11.23 -16.50
N ALA A 156 9.54 -12.14 -16.60
CA ALA A 156 9.05 -12.67 -17.87
C ALA A 156 7.98 -11.74 -18.47
N GLU A 157 8.33 -10.99 -19.53
CA GLU A 157 7.32 -10.30 -20.34
C GLU A 157 6.62 -11.32 -21.24
N MET A 158 5.38 -11.67 -20.88
CA MET A 158 4.51 -12.59 -21.57
C MET A 158 3.20 -11.90 -21.94
N ALA A 159 2.92 -11.81 -23.25
CA ALA A 159 1.73 -11.14 -23.77
C ALA A 159 0.43 -11.65 -23.10
N THR A 160 -0.56 -10.78 -22.98
CA THR A 160 -1.83 -11.12 -22.32
C THR A 160 -2.53 -12.23 -23.11
N GLY A 161 -2.89 -13.32 -22.44
CA GLY A 161 -3.39 -14.56 -23.06
C GLY A 161 -2.33 -15.64 -23.34
N GLU A 162 -1.05 -15.42 -23.03
CA GLU A 162 0.00 -16.47 -23.08
C GLU A 162 0.04 -17.35 -21.80
N GLY A 163 -1.01 -17.31 -20.96
CA GLY A 163 -1.20 -18.25 -19.84
C GLY A 163 -0.35 -17.98 -18.59
N LYS A 164 0.03 -16.73 -18.30
CA LYS A 164 0.85 -16.31 -17.14
C LYS A 164 0.56 -17.07 -15.82
N THR A 165 -0.69 -17.12 -15.38
CA THR A 165 -1.12 -17.86 -14.16
C THR A 165 -0.68 -19.34 -14.17
N LEU A 166 -0.77 -20.04 -15.31
CA LEU A 166 -0.29 -21.41 -15.47
C LEU A 166 1.24 -21.49 -15.52
N VAL A 167 1.90 -20.51 -16.12
CA VAL A 167 3.37 -20.46 -16.22
C VAL A 167 4.03 -20.39 -14.84
N ALA A 168 3.46 -19.60 -13.92
CA ALA A 168 3.97 -19.46 -12.56
C ALA A 168 3.99 -20.78 -11.78
N THR A 169 3.20 -21.78 -12.16
CA THR A 169 3.09 -23.06 -11.43
C THR A 169 4.40 -23.86 -11.41
N MET A 170 5.19 -23.81 -12.48
CA MET A 170 6.46 -24.54 -12.57
C MET A 170 7.52 -24.01 -11.59
N PRO A 171 7.88 -22.70 -11.61
CA PRO A 171 8.84 -22.15 -10.64
C PRO A 171 8.29 -22.08 -9.22
N LEU A 172 6.97 -21.95 -8.99
CA LEU A 172 6.41 -22.03 -7.63
C LEU A 172 6.53 -23.45 -7.06
N TYR A 173 6.18 -24.49 -7.83
CA TYR A 173 6.37 -25.88 -7.41
C TYR A 173 7.84 -26.16 -7.08
N LEU A 174 8.77 -25.80 -7.98
CA LEU A 174 10.20 -26.03 -7.82
C LEU A 174 10.76 -25.31 -6.57
N ASN A 175 10.56 -24.00 -6.43
CA ASN A 175 11.11 -23.23 -5.30
C ASN A 175 10.41 -23.53 -3.95
N ALA A 176 9.25 -24.20 -3.95
CA ALA A 176 8.59 -24.67 -2.72
C ALA A 176 9.14 -26.01 -2.19
N LEU A 177 9.87 -26.79 -3.00
CA LEU A 177 10.42 -28.08 -2.59
C LEU A 177 11.26 -28.03 -1.29
N PRO A 178 12.15 -27.04 -1.04
CA PRO A 178 12.98 -26.99 0.17
C PRO A 178 12.22 -26.76 1.49
N GLY A 179 10.91 -26.45 1.44
CA GLY A 179 10.05 -26.19 2.60
C GLY A 179 10.04 -24.74 3.11
N ARG A 180 10.89 -23.87 2.57
CA ARG A 180 11.00 -22.43 2.96
C ARG A 180 9.84 -21.56 2.49
N GLY A 181 9.07 -22.02 1.50
CA GLY A 181 7.91 -21.32 0.96
C GLY A 181 8.15 -20.57 -0.35
N ALA A 182 7.07 -20.41 -1.13
CA ALA A 182 7.02 -19.64 -2.35
C ALA A 182 5.74 -18.79 -2.42
N HIS A 183 5.87 -17.46 -2.62
CA HIS A 183 4.73 -16.54 -2.65
C HIS A 183 4.37 -16.15 -4.10
N LEU A 184 3.07 -16.18 -4.44
CA LEU A 184 2.53 -15.48 -5.61
C LEU A 184 1.80 -14.22 -5.16
N ILE A 185 2.29 -13.08 -5.62
CA ILE A 185 1.78 -11.76 -5.31
C ILE A 185 0.90 -11.28 -6.46
N THR A 186 -0.37 -11.00 -6.17
CA THR A 186 -1.36 -10.57 -7.16
C THR A 186 -1.85 -9.15 -6.90
N HIS A 187 -2.53 -8.56 -7.87
CA HIS A 187 -3.00 -7.17 -7.77
C HIS A 187 -4.21 -6.97 -6.83
N ASN A 188 -5.03 -8.00 -6.56
CA ASN A 188 -6.19 -7.88 -5.65
C ASN A 188 -6.62 -9.23 -5.04
N ASN A 189 -7.41 -9.18 -3.95
CA ASN A 189 -7.86 -10.34 -3.19
C ASN A 189 -8.60 -11.40 -4.04
N PHE A 190 -9.38 -10.97 -5.04
CA PHE A 190 -10.13 -11.86 -5.94
C PHE A 190 -9.19 -12.66 -6.83
N LEU A 191 -8.15 -12.03 -7.41
CA LEU A 191 -7.15 -12.73 -8.23
C LEU A 191 -6.33 -13.71 -7.39
N ALA A 192 -5.89 -13.32 -6.19
CA ALA A 192 -5.22 -14.23 -5.25
C ALA A 192 -6.06 -15.49 -5.00
N LYS A 193 -7.35 -15.32 -4.67
CA LYS A 193 -8.25 -16.44 -4.38
C LYS A 193 -8.58 -17.28 -5.61
N ARG A 194 -8.88 -16.64 -6.75
CA ARG A 194 -9.21 -17.34 -8.01
C ARG A 194 -8.03 -18.19 -8.48
N ASP A 195 -6.83 -17.63 -8.53
CA ASP A 195 -5.67 -18.30 -9.08
C ASP A 195 -5.15 -19.38 -8.10
N ALA A 196 -5.28 -19.17 -6.78
CA ALA A 196 -5.04 -20.22 -5.80
C ALA A 196 -6.02 -21.40 -5.94
N MET A 197 -7.33 -21.15 -6.02
CA MET A 197 -8.32 -22.21 -6.14
C MET A 197 -8.22 -22.97 -7.48
N TRP A 198 -7.74 -22.31 -8.54
CA TRP A 198 -7.59 -22.90 -9.87
C TRP A 198 -6.25 -23.63 -10.07
N MET A 199 -5.12 -23.00 -9.73
CA MET A 199 -3.78 -23.61 -9.87
C MET A 199 -3.41 -24.51 -8.69
N GLY A 200 -4.01 -24.31 -7.52
CA GLY A 200 -3.79 -25.14 -6.33
C GLY A 200 -4.08 -26.62 -6.55
N ALA A 201 -4.94 -26.92 -7.53
CA ALA A 201 -5.18 -28.28 -8.02
C ALA A 201 -3.90 -29.00 -8.48
N ILE A 202 -2.97 -28.30 -9.16
CA ILE A 202 -1.68 -28.86 -9.58
C ILE A 202 -0.81 -29.17 -8.36
N TYR A 203 -0.63 -28.19 -7.48
CA TYR A 203 0.26 -28.32 -6.32
C TYR A 203 -0.21 -29.43 -5.38
N ASN A 204 -1.52 -29.51 -5.13
CA ASN A 204 -2.09 -30.51 -4.24
C ASN A 204 -2.13 -31.90 -4.86
N PHE A 205 -2.31 -32.02 -6.20
CA PHE A 205 -2.09 -33.27 -6.92
C PHE A 205 -0.62 -33.75 -6.84
N LEU A 206 0.32 -32.83 -6.63
CA LEU A 206 1.74 -33.10 -6.38
C LEU A 206 2.11 -33.11 -4.88
N GLY A 207 1.12 -33.20 -3.97
CA GLY A 207 1.37 -33.36 -2.53
C GLY A 207 1.81 -32.10 -1.77
N LEU A 208 1.68 -30.91 -2.37
CA LEU A 208 1.95 -29.63 -1.70
C LEU A 208 0.66 -28.98 -1.13
N SER A 209 0.84 -28.18 -0.10
CA SER A 209 -0.17 -27.34 0.53
C SER A 209 -0.20 -25.92 -0.04
N VAL A 210 -1.36 -25.26 0.01
CA VAL A 210 -1.57 -23.93 -0.58
C VAL A 210 -2.33 -23.01 0.38
N GLY A 211 -1.72 -21.88 0.74
CA GLY A 211 -2.33 -20.84 1.57
C GLY A 211 -2.89 -19.69 0.72
N ILE A 212 -3.97 -19.06 1.19
CA ILE A 212 -4.52 -17.81 0.64
C ILE A 212 -4.65 -16.80 1.77
N ILE A 213 -4.06 -15.61 1.63
CA ILE A 213 -4.27 -14.48 2.53
C ILE A 213 -5.33 -13.53 1.91
N GLN A 214 -6.25 -13.02 2.73
CA GLN A 214 -7.38 -12.20 2.29
C GLN A 214 -7.66 -11.04 3.27
N ASP A 215 -8.13 -9.90 2.77
CA ASP A 215 -8.77 -8.91 3.64
C ASP A 215 -10.21 -9.34 3.97
N ALA A 216 -10.42 -9.80 5.20
CA ALA A 216 -11.74 -10.17 5.72
C ALA A 216 -12.76 -9.01 5.63
N ARG A 217 -12.30 -7.75 5.71
CA ARG A 217 -13.16 -6.56 5.61
C ARG A 217 -13.71 -6.33 4.20
N GLN A 218 -12.97 -6.74 3.17
CA GLN A 218 -13.38 -6.63 1.77
C GLN A 218 -14.20 -7.84 1.29
N THR A 219 -13.87 -9.03 1.81
CA THR A 219 -14.43 -10.30 1.34
C THR A 219 -15.66 -10.77 2.13
N GLY A 220 -15.82 -10.34 3.38
CA GLY A 220 -16.84 -10.87 4.29
C GLY A 220 -16.65 -12.35 4.64
N GLY A 221 -15.49 -12.93 4.32
CA GLY A 221 -15.12 -14.32 4.56
C GLY A 221 -14.08 -14.47 5.66
N ALA A 222 -13.32 -15.56 5.61
CA ALA A 222 -12.17 -15.76 6.48
C ALA A 222 -10.99 -14.87 6.03
N GLU A 223 -10.13 -14.49 6.98
CA GLU A 223 -8.90 -13.74 6.70
C GLU A 223 -7.84 -14.58 5.97
N ALA A 224 -7.90 -15.91 6.11
CA ALA A 224 -7.06 -16.83 5.39
C ALA A 224 -7.77 -18.16 5.10
N TYR A 225 -7.26 -18.87 4.11
CA TYR A 225 -7.69 -20.22 3.73
C TYR A 225 -6.46 -21.11 3.51
N LEU A 226 -6.61 -22.40 3.78
CA LEU A 226 -5.60 -23.43 3.57
C LEU A 226 -6.20 -24.60 2.79
N LEU A 227 -5.53 -25.02 1.72
CA LEU A 227 -5.66 -26.34 1.13
C LEU A 227 -4.48 -27.17 1.68
N PRO A 228 -4.71 -28.07 2.65
CA PRO A 228 -3.62 -28.84 3.26
C PRO A 228 -3.00 -29.82 2.27
N ALA A 229 -1.74 -30.19 2.51
CA ALA A 229 -1.09 -31.28 1.78
C ALA A 229 -1.84 -32.60 2.03
N THR A 230 -1.81 -33.49 1.04
CA THR A 230 -2.48 -34.79 1.07
C THR A 230 -1.45 -35.90 0.92
N ASP A 231 -1.62 -37.01 1.65
CA ASP A 231 -0.77 -38.21 1.55
C ASP A 231 -1.10 -39.11 0.33
N GLN A 232 -2.15 -38.76 -0.42
CA GLN A 232 -2.68 -39.54 -1.54
C GLN A 232 -3.17 -38.64 -2.67
N VAL A 233 -3.27 -39.19 -3.89
CA VAL A 233 -3.77 -38.49 -5.08
C VAL A 233 -5.18 -37.94 -4.80
N PRO A 234 -5.41 -36.62 -4.83
CA PRO A 234 -6.67 -36.02 -4.45
C PRO A 234 -7.77 -36.26 -5.50
N THR A 235 -8.98 -36.50 -5.01
CA THR A 235 -10.22 -36.61 -5.83
C THR A 235 -11.10 -35.37 -5.76
N SER A 236 -10.81 -34.47 -4.82
CA SER A 236 -11.49 -33.19 -4.54
C SER A 236 -10.57 -32.29 -3.71
N PHE A 237 -10.75 -30.97 -3.79
CA PHE A 237 -9.93 -30.00 -3.06
C PHE A 237 -10.75 -29.32 -1.96
N ASP A 238 -10.48 -29.64 -0.70
CA ASP A 238 -11.17 -29.09 0.46
C ASP A 238 -10.45 -27.83 0.98
N TRP A 239 -11.03 -26.65 0.73
CA TRP A 239 -10.47 -25.36 1.13
C TRP A 239 -10.97 -24.95 2.51
N GLN A 240 -10.11 -25.08 3.52
CA GLN A 240 -10.47 -24.89 4.92
C GLN A 240 -10.19 -23.44 5.36
N PRO A 241 -11.09 -22.78 6.12
CA PRO A 241 -10.78 -21.52 6.79
C PRO A 241 -9.62 -21.70 7.78
N ALA A 242 -8.66 -20.76 7.75
CA ALA A 242 -7.43 -20.81 8.54
C ALA A 242 -7.14 -19.45 9.19
N ASN A 243 -6.25 -19.41 10.18
CA ASN A 243 -5.61 -18.15 10.57
C ASN A 243 -4.44 -17.81 9.63
N ARG A 244 -3.91 -16.58 9.70
CA ARG A 244 -2.80 -16.14 8.82
C ARG A 244 -1.56 -17.04 8.96
N GLN A 245 -1.15 -17.35 10.18
CA GLN A 245 0.03 -18.20 10.47
C GLN A 245 -0.06 -19.61 9.85
N GLN A 246 -1.24 -20.25 9.88
CA GLN A 246 -1.48 -21.53 9.23
C GLN A 246 -1.36 -21.45 7.70
N ALA A 247 -1.86 -20.36 7.09
CA ALA A 247 -1.75 -20.16 5.65
C ALA A 247 -0.32 -19.77 5.21
N TYR A 248 0.43 -19.00 6.01
CA TYR A 248 1.83 -18.69 5.74
C TYR A 248 2.78 -19.88 5.87
N ASN A 249 2.41 -20.89 6.66
CA ASN A 249 3.15 -22.15 6.79
C ASN A 249 2.90 -23.15 5.63
N ALA A 250 1.94 -22.89 4.72
CA ALA A 250 1.73 -23.71 3.53
C ALA A 250 2.96 -23.70 2.60
N ASP A 251 3.09 -24.65 1.67
CA ASP A 251 4.24 -24.69 0.75
C ASP A 251 4.23 -23.50 -0.23
N ILE A 252 3.04 -23.10 -0.69
CA ILE A 252 2.83 -21.99 -1.64
C ILE A 252 1.74 -21.04 -1.12
N ILE A 253 1.98 -19.73 -1.16
CA ILE A 253 1.06 -18.70 -0.61
C ILE A 253 0.59 -17.75 -1.71
N TYR A 254 -0.71 -17.49 -1.77
CA TYR A 254 -1.32 -16.50 -2.65
C TYR A 254 -1.82 -15.31 -1.83
N ALA A 255 -1.37 -14.09 -2.19
CA ALA A 255 -1.70 -12.88 -1.46
C ALA A 255 -1.79 -11.65 -2.39
N THR A 256 -2.13 -10.49 -1.83
CA THR A 256 -1.82 -9.18 -2.43
C THR A 256 -0.56 -8.60 -1.78
N LYS A 257 0.13 -7.72 -2.51
CA LYS A 257 1.24 -6.92 -1.99
C LYS A 257 0.91 -6.21 -0.66
N ASP A 258 -0.32 -5.73 -0.52
CA ASP A 258 -0.78 -4.98 0.64
C ASP A 258 -0.97 -5.90 1.85
N GLN A 259 -1.50 -7.11 1.66
CA GLN A 259 -1.61 -8.09 2.75
C GLN A 259 -0.23 -8.52 3.26
N ILE A 260 0.70 -8.88 2.36
CA ILE A 260 2.09 -9.22 2.75
C ILE A 260 2.75 -8.08 3.52
N GLY A 261 2.61 -6.84 3.03
CA GLY A 261 3.27 -5.69 3.64
C GLY A 261 2.63 -5.23 4.94
N PHE A 262 1.30 -5.30 5.09
CA PHE A 262 0.67 -5.02 6.37
C PHE A 262 0.95 -6.11 7.40
N ASP A 263 0.94 -7.39 7.03
CA ASP A 263 1.30 -8.48 7.94
C ASP A 263 2.77 -8.35 8.39
N TYR A 264 3.69 -7.98 7.49
CA TYR A 264 5.07 -7.66 7.86
C TYR A 264 5.15 -6.53 8.89
N LEU A 265 4.40 -5.43 8.70
CA LEU A 265 4.38 -4.34 9.67
C LEU A 265 3.72 -4.77 11.01
N TYR A 266 2.68 -5.59 10.99
CA TYR A 266 2.06 -6.14 12.21
C TYR A 266 3.00 -7.08 12.97
N ASP A 267 3.72 -7.97 12.27
CA ASP A 267 4.64 -8.92 12.89
C ASP A 267 5.83 -8.23 13.57
N ASN A 268 6.33 -7.12 13.02
CA ASN A 268 7.39 -6.32 13.68
C ASN A 268 6.84 -5.43 14.83
N MET A 269 5.52 -5.28 14.97
CA MET A 269 4.84 -4.69 16.13
C MET A 269 4.34 -5.75 17.14
N ALA A 270 4.60 -7.05 16.90
CA ALA A 270 4.16 -8.12 17.79
C ALA A 270 4.80 -7.99 19.18
N THR A 271 3.98 -8.15 20.23
CA THR A 271 4.44 -8.19 21.63
C THR A 271 4.66 -9.60 22.15
N ARG A 272 4.26 -10.62 21.37
CA ARG A 272 4.47 -12.04 21.67
C ARG A 272 4.74 -12.84 20.39
N ARG A 273 5.59 -13.87 20.48
CA ARG A 273 5.97 -14.74 19.36
C ARG A 273 4.78 -15.47 18.72
N ASP A 274 3.70 -15.74 19.46
CA ASP A 274 2.48 -16.37 18.93
C ASP A 274 1.61 -15.46 18.06
N GLN A 275 1.88 -14.15 18.03
CA GLN A 275 1.20 -13.17 17.18
C GLN A 275 1.82 -13.10 15.77
N ILE A 276 3.08 -13.51 15.62
CA ILE A 276 3.81 -13.49 14.34
C ILE A 276 3.13 -14.44 13.35
N SER A 277 2.72 -13.91 12.20
CA SER A 277 2.03 -14.66 11.16
C SER A 277 2.95 -15.15 10.04
N GLN A 278 3.95 -14.38 9.66
CA GLN A 278 4.87 -14.69 8.56
C GLN A 278 6.07 -15.55 8.98
N ARG A 279 6.84 -16.00 7.98
CA ARG A 279 8.13 -16.67 8.12
C ARG A 279 9.16 -16.01 7.20
N GLU A 280 10.31 -16.63 6.97
CA GLU A 280 11.35 -16.06 6.09
C GLU A 280 10.85 -15.72 4.68
N PHE A 281 11.35 -14.61 4.15
CA PHE A 281 11.02 -14.11 2.81
C PHE A 281 11.87 -14.86 1.78
N ASN A 282 11.47 -16.09 1.43
CA ASN A 282 12.26 -16.95 0.56
C ASN A 282 12.14 -16.60 -0.94
N TYR A 283 11.10 -17.10 -1.62
CA TYR A 283 10.88 -16.88 -3.05
C TYR A 283 9.56 -16.16 -3.31
N SER A 284 9.55 -15.21 -4.25
CA SER A 284 8.34 -14.49 -4.66
C SER A 284 8.27 -14.31 -6.17
N ILE A 285 7.09 -14.59 -6.73
CA ILE A 285 6.70 -14.15 -8.07
C ILE A 285 5.67 -13.04 -7.92
N VAL A 286 5.93 -11.90 -8.56
CA VAL A 286 4.96 -10.81 -8.66
C VAL A 286 4.24 -10.89 -10.01
N ASP A 287 2.95 -11.24 -10.00
CA ASP A 287 2.09 -11.08 -11.17
C ASP A 287 1.82 -9.59 -11.42
N GLU A 288 1.64 -9.23 -12.69
CA GLU A 288 1.45 -7.85 -13.13
C GLU A 288 2.53 -6.90 -12.53
N ALA A 289 3.78 -7.39 -12.53
CA ALA A 289 4.93 -6.79 -11.85
C ALA A 289 5.15 -5.31 -12.20
N ASP A 290 4.86 -4.93 -13.44
CA ASP A 290 4.97 -3.55 -13.94
C ASP A 290 3.96 -2.56 -13.34
N SER A 291 3.00 -3.01 -12.56
CA SER A 291 2.18 -2.13 -11.71
C SER A 291 2.43 -2.36 -10.23
N ASN A 292 2.54 -3.62 -9.77
CA ASN A 292 2.79 -3.91 -8.35
C ASN A 292 4.17 -3.39 -7.87
N LEU A 293 5.16 -3.25 -8.77
CA LEU A 293 6.51 -2.74 -8.46
C LEU A 293 6.80 -1.32 -8.98
N ILE A 294 5.93 -0.71 -9.80
CA ILE A 294 6.20 0.58 -10.46
C ILE A 294 5.04 1.58 -10.30
N ASP A 295 3.79 1.17 -10.54
CA ASP A 295 2.62 2.07 -10.41
C ASP A 295 2.26 2.27 -8.94
N ASP A 296 2.03 1.17 -8.23
CA ASP A 296 1.55 1.18 -6.85
C ASP A 296 2.68 1.58 -5.87
N ALA A 297 3.93 1.38 -6.30
CA ALA A 297 5.18 1.72 -5.60
C ALA A 297 5.44 3.24 -5.49
N ARG A 298 4.47 4.09 -5.84
CA ARG A 298 4.47 5.53 -5.56
C ARG A 298 4.14 5.85 -4.09
N THR A 299 3.41 4.97 -3.41
CA THR A 299 2.98 5.17 -2.01
C THR A 299 3.52 4.06 -1.10
N PRO A 300 4.11 4.38 0.06
CA PRO A 300 4.44 3.38 1.06
C PRO A 300 3.16 2.77 1.67
N LEU A 301 3.31 1.62 2.32
CA LEU A 301 2.33 1.06 3.23
C LEU A 301 2.57 1.68 4.61
N ILE A 302 1.53 2.27 5.21
CA ILE A 302 1.59 2.98 6.48
C ILE A 302 0.52 2.41 7.41
N ILE A 303 0.91 2.07 8.64
CA ILE A 303 0.00 1.87 9.76
C ILE A 303 0.06 3.12 10.63
N SER A 304 -1.10 3.72 10.88
CA SER A 304 -1.24 4.88 11.75
C SER A 304 -2.08 4.56 12.99
N GLY A 305 -1.58 4.93 14.17
CA GLY A 305 -2.23 4.73 15.47
C GLY A 305 -2.81 6.05 16.00
N PRO A 306 -3.87 6.02 16.83
CA PRO A 306 -4.46 7.23 17.39
C PRO A 306 -3.50 7.92 18.36
N VAL A 307 -3.35 9.24 18.24
CA VAL A 307 -2.58 10.04 19.22
C VAL A 307 -3.34 10.04 20.56
N PRO A 308 -2.68 9.83 21.72
CA PRO A 308 -3.35 9.72 23.01
C PRO A 308 -4.22 10.93 23.37
N GLU A 309 -3.72 12.15 23.12
CA GLU A 309 -4.47 13.39 23.25
C GLU A 309 -4.58 14.08 21.89
N SER A 310 -5.82 14.26 21.39
CA SER A 310 -6.10 14.95 20.13
C SER A 310 -6.56 16.38 20.45
N THR A 311 -5.62 17.30 20.56
CA THR A 311 -5.85 18.71 20.92
C THR A 311 -6.58 19.53 19.83
N ASN A 312 -6.50 19.09 18.58
CA ASN A 312 -6.98 19.75 17.35
C ASN A 312 -8.22 20.66 17.45
N ARG A 313 -8.05 21.92 17.04
CA ARG A 313 -9.02 23.02 17.14
C ARG A 313 -9.65 23.45 15.81
N TYR A 314 -9.76 22.56 14.82
CA TYR A 314 -10.33 22.86 13.50
C TYR A 314 -11.71 23.54 13.52
N ALA A 315 -12.56 23.25 14.52
CA ALA A 315 -13.87 23.87 14.68
C ALA A 315 -13.81 25.38 15.03
N GLU A 316 -12.74 25.82 15.69
CA GLU A 316 -12.50 27.20 16.11
C GLU A 316 -11.91 28.04 14.97
N PHE A 317 -10.93 27.48 14.22
CA PHE A 317 -10.23 28.20 13.16
C PHE A 317 -10.95 28.17 11.79
N LYS A 318 -11.82 27.18 11.51
CA LYS A 318 -12.56 27.08 10.24
C LYS A 318 -13.31 28.38 9.85
N PRO A 319 -14.06 29.06 10.73
CA PRO A 319 -14.75 30.31 10.38
C PRO A 319 -13.80 31.47 10.00
N LEU A 320 -12.62 31.53 10.61
CA LEU A 320 -11.59 32.54 10.31
C LEU A 320 -10.94 32.26 8.95
N VAL A 321 -10.61 31.00 8.67
CA VAL A 321 -10.10 30.57 7.37
C VAL A 321 -11.15 30.79 6.27
N GLU A 322 -12.42 30.47 6.48
CA GLU A 322 -13.47 30.77 5.50
C GLU A 322 -13.62 32.28 5.22
N LYS A 323 -13.47 33.14 6.23
CA LYS A 323 -13.46 34.61 6.07
C LYS A 323 -12.27 35.06 5.20
N LEU A 324 -11.08 34.51 5.43
CA LEU A 324 -9.86 34.78 4.65
C LEU A 324 -10.01 34.35 3.18
N LEU A 325 -10.44 33.11 2.93
CA LEU A 325 -10.64 32.56 1.58
C LEU A 325 -11.67 33.36 0.76
N ARG A 326 -12.74 33.84 1.42
CA ARG A 326 -13.73 34.73 0.79
C ARG A 326 -13.14 36.10 0.47
N ALA A 327 -12.27 36.65 1.31
CA ALA A 327 -11.59 37.92 1.04
C ALA A 327 -10.63 37.82 -0.17
N GLN A 328 -9.79 36.79 -0.21
CA GLN A 328 -8.93 36.47 -1.35
C GLN A 328 -9.74 36.25 -2.64
N SER A 329 -10.79 35.44 -2.58
CA SER A 329 -11.66 35.18 -3.75
C SER A 329 -12.28 36.47 -4.29
N ASN A 330 -12.68 37.40 -3.42
CA ASN A 330 -13.20 38.70 -3.82
C ASN A 330 -12.12 39.64 -4.38
N LEU A 331 -10.88 39.54 -3.91
CA LEU A 331 -9.73 40.28 -4.45
C LEU A 331 -9.37 39.78 -5.86
N VAL A 332 -9.14 38.47 -6.04
CA VAL A 332 -8.76 37.91 -7.34
C VAL A 332 -9.87 38.09 -8.38
N ASN A 333 -11.15 37.96 -8.01
CA ASN A 333 -12.24 38.24 -8.96
C ASN A 333 -12.31 39.72 -9.39
N LYS A 334 -11.84 40.67 -8.58
CA LYS A 334 -11.65 42.08 -8.99
C LYS A 334 -10.45 42.22 -9.93
N LEU A 335 -9.30 41.64 -9.59
CA LEU A 335 -8.08 41.69 -10.41
C LEU A 335 -8.31 41.07 -11.80
N VAL A 336 -8.94 39.89 -11.89
CA VAL A 336 -9.33 39.26 -13.16
C VAL A 336 -10.26 40.17 -13.98
N SER A 337 -11.25 40.80 -13.34
CA SER A 337 -12.14 41.74 -14.04
C SER A 337 -11.44 43.01 -14.50
N GLY A 338 -10.44 43.48 -13.74
CA GLY A 338 -9.58 44.61 -14.11
C GLY A 338 -8.66 44.27 -15.29
N ALA A 339 -8.05 43.08 -15.29
CA ALA A 339 -7.23 42.59 -16.39
C ALA A 339 -8.06 42.37 -17.68
N GLU A 340 -9.27 41.82 -17.58
CA GLU A 340 -10.22 41.74 -18.70
C GLU A 340 -10.55 43.14 -19.27
N ALA A 341 -10.82 44.14 -18.42
CA ALA A 341 -11.13 45.50 -18.83
C ALA A 341 -9.92 46.22 -19.46
N LYS A 342 -8.76 46.26 -18.78
CA LYS A 342 -7.50 46.82 -19.30
C LYS A 342 -7.15 46.25 -20.69
N ARG A 343 -7.32 44.94 -20.86
CA ARG A 343 -7.02 44.23 -22.11
C ARG A 343 -8.05 44.47 -23.23
N ALA A 344 -9.31 44.75 -22.89
CA ALA A 344 -10.33 45.22 -23.84
C ALA A 344 -10.13 46.71 -24.25
N GLU A 345 -9.58 47.52 -23.35
CA GLU A 345 -9.28 48.95 -23.57
C GLU A 345 -7.94 49.20 -24.28
N GLY A 346 -7.09 48.17 -24.40
CA GLY A 346 -5.77 48.27 -25.04
C GLY A 346 -4.70 48.94 -24.18
N ALA A 347 -4.77 48.77 -22.86
CA ALA A 347 -3.76 49.23 -21.91
C ALA A 347 -2.43 48.45 -22.03
N ASP A 348 -1.42 48.86 -21.26
CA ASP A 348 -0.08 48.25 -21.29
C ASP A 348 -0.11 46.74 -21.00
N GLU A 349 0.52 45.96 -21.89
CA GLU A 349 0.72 44.52 -21.71
C GLU A 349 1.43 44.22 -20.38
N TYR A 350 2.41 45.02 -19.96
CA TYR A 350 3.18 44.73 -18.75
C TYR A 350 2.32 44.81 -17.49
N GLU A 351 1.49 45.85 -17.34
CA GLU A 351 0.51 45.94 -16.26
C GLU A 351 -0.49 44.78 -16.26
N ILE A 352 -1.02 44.42 -17.44
CA ILE A 352 -1.94 43.29 -17.58
C ILE A 352 -1.25 41.97 -17.18
N GLY A 353 0.03 41.82 -17.51
CA GLY A 353 0.86 40.69 -17.09
C GLY A 353 1.07 40.62 -15.57
N VAL A 354 1.27 41.75 -14.90
CA VAL A 354 1.38 41.84 -13.42
C VAL A 354 0.05 41.49 -12.75
N ASP A 355 -1.07 42.04 -13.22
CA ASP A 355 -2.39 41.75 -12.66
C ASP A 355 -2.74 40.26 -12.84
N LEU A 356 -2.41 39.65 -13.99
CA LEU A 356 -2.62 38.23 -14.23
C LEU A 356 -1.65 37.33 -13.44
N LEU A 357 -0.40 37.74 -13.22
CA LEU A 357 0.56 37.03 -12.37
C LEU A 357 0.05 36.96 -10.92
N ARG A 358 -0.44 38.09 -10.37
CA ARG A 358 -1.12 38.14 -9.07
C ARG A 358 -2.37 37.27 -9.03
N CYS A 359 -3.13 37.17 -10.12
CA CYS A 359 -4.27 36.25 -10.19
C CYS A 359 -3.83 34.78 -10.15
N THR A 360 -2.74 34.40 -10.83
CA THR A 360 -2.20 33.03 -10.80
C THR A 360 -1.63 32.65 -9.44
N HIS A 361 -0.99 33.56 -8.72
CA HIS A 361 -0.56 33.32 -7.33
C HIS A 361 -1.74 33.29 -6.35
N GLY A 362 -2.75 34.15 -6.54
CA GLY A 362 -3.81 34.33 -5.55
C GLY A 362 -4.97 33.33 -5.62
N ALA A 363 -5.33 32.85 -6.81
CA ALA A 363 -6.31 31.78 -7.00
C ALA A 363 -6.16 31.15 -8.42
N PRO A 364 -5.14 30.30 -8.65
CA PRO A 364 -4.81 29.78 -9.99
C PRO A 364 -5.98 29.04 -10.65
N LYS A 365 -6.75 28.29 -9.86
CA LYS A 365 -7.93 27.52 -10.29
C LYS A 365 -9.18 28.38 -10.62
N ASN A 366 -9.10 29.72 -10.60
CA ASN A 366 -10.24 30.58 -10.90
C ASN A 366 -10.74 30.37 -12.35
N LYS A 367 -12.02 30.03 -12.51
CA LYS A 367 -12.61 29.66 -13.81
C LYS A 367 -12.57 30.76 -14.89
N ARG A 368 -12.49 32.05 -14.52
CA ARG A 368 -12.29 33.15 -15.48
C ARG A 368 -10.82 33.30 -15.87
N LEU A 369 -9.92 33.28 -14.88
CA LEU A 369 -8.47 33.27 -15.10
C LEU A 369 -8.05 32.12 -16.02
N MET A 370 -8.51 30.89 -15.73
CA MET A 370 -8.28 29.70 -16.53
C MET A 370 -8.68 29.86 -18.00
N LYS A 371 -9.73 30.63 -18.30
CA LYS A 371 -10.14 30.94 -19.68
C LYS A 371 -9.17 31.93 -20.35
N ILE A 372 -8.83 33.02 -19.66
CA ILE A 372 -7.87 34.03 -20.16
C ILE A 372 -6.50 33.41 -20.43
N LEU A 373 -6.06 32.47 -19.58
CA LEU A 373 -4.80 31.73 -19.73
C LEU A 373 -4.75 30.80 -20.96
N GLN A 374 -5.88 30.53 -21.63
CA GLN A 374 -5.90 29.78 -22.90
C GLN A 374 -5.78 30.68 -24.13
N GLU A 375 -5.87 32.01 -23.98
CA GLU A 375 -5.78 32.95 -25.09
C GLU A 375 -4.34 33.21 -25.51
N GLU A 376 -4.14 33.53 -26.81
CA GLU A 376 -2.80 33.60 -27.39
C GLU A 376 -1.94 34.71 -26.73
N GLY A 377 -0.65 34.42 -26.56
CA GLY A 377 0.34 35.33 -25.95
C GLY A 377 0.30 35.40 -24.43
N VAL A 378 -0.86 35.23 -23.77
CA VAL A 378 -1.06 35.49 -22.33
C VAL A 378 -0.05 34.76 -21.45
N LYS A 379 0.15 33.46 -21.64
CA LYS A 379 1.14 32.69 -20.84
C LYS A 379 2.59 33.16 -21.04
N ARG A 380 2.95 33.65 -22.23
CA ARG A 380 4.28 34.20 -22.53
C ARG A 380 4.45 35.60 -21.94
N LEU A 381 3.36 36.35 -21.77
CA LEU A 381 3.36 37.63 -21.08
C LEU A 381 3.57 37.44 -19.57
N ILE A 382 2.78 36.56 -18.93
CA ILE A 382 2.94 36.23 -17.51
C ILE A 382 4.35 35.70 -17.23
N GLY A 383 4.82 34.70 -17.97
CA GLY A 383 6.17 34.15 -17.79
C GLY A 383 7.33 35.11 -18.11
N ARG A 384 7.07 36.22 -18.84
CA ARG A 384 8.04 37.31 -19.01
C ARG A 384 8.11 38.16 -17.74
N VAL A 385 6.94 38.60 -17.24
CA VAL A 385 6.83 39.39 -16.01
C VAL A 385 7.36 38.59 -14.81
N GLU A 386 6.99 37.32 -14.67
CA GLU A 386 7.51 36.38 -13.65
C GLU A 386 9.05 36.31 -13.68
N ALA A 387 9.65 36.21 -14.88
CA ALA A 387 11.11 36.19 -15.04
C ALA A 387 11.78 37.54 -14.73
N ASP A 388 11.13 38.67 -15.04
CA ASP A 388 11.59 40.01 -14.68
C ASP A 388 11.58 40.20 -13.14
N PHE A 389 10.47 39.88 -12.47
CA PHE A 389 10.35 39.97 -11.01
C PHE A 389 11.26 38.97 -10.27
N MET A 390 11.46 37.75 -10.79
CA MET A 390 12.44 36.80 -10.24
C MET A 390 13.88 37.29 -10.38
N ARG A 391 14.28 37.78 -11.57
CA ARG A 391 15.63 38.32 -11.81
C ARG A 391 15.95 39.47 -10.86
N ASP A 392 14.99 40.36 -10.67
CA ASP A 392 15.16 41.57 -9.87
C ASP A 392 14.92 41.32 -8.35
N LYS A 393 14.59 40.07 -7.97
CA LYS A 393 14.27 39.60 -6.61
C LYS A 393 13.10 40.30 -5.93
N ARG A 394 12.05 40.63 -6.70
CA ARG A 394 10.90 41.43 -6.28
C ARG A 394 9.59 40.66 -6.17
N MET A 395 9.62 39.32 -6.19
CA MET A 395 8.41 38.48 -6.16
C MET A 395 7.48 38.78 -4.98
N SER A 396 8.00 39.22 -3.82
CA SER A 396 7.15 39.61 -2.69
C SER A 396 6.16 40.73 -3.04
N GLU A 397 6.49 41.66 -3.95
CA GLU A 397 5.58 42.71 -4.41
C GLU A 397 4.34 42.17 -5.17
N ILE A 398 4.39 40.92 -5.65
CA ILE A 398 3.24 40.21 -6.22
C ILE A 398 2.34 39.71 -5.09
N ASP A 399 2.94 39.04 -4.10
CA ASP A 399 2.23 38.34 -3.03
C ASP A 399 1.76 39.26 -1.90
N GLU A 400 2.51 40.31 -1.55
CA GLU A 400 2.16 41.35 -0.56
C GLU A 400 0.80 42.03 -0.86
N GLU A 401 0.37 42.05 -2.12
CA GLU A 401 -0.95 42.59 -2.47
C GLU A 401 -2.11 41.63 -2.11
N LEU A 402 -1.84 40.33 -2.02
CA LEU A 402 -2.78 39.26 -1.70
C LEU A 402 -2.93 39.05 -0.18
N PHE A 403 -3.91 38.25 0.23
CA PHE A 403 -4.02 37.76 1.61
C PHE A 403 -3.19 36.49 1.86
N PHE A 404 -2.84 35.77 0.80
CA PHE A 404 -1.91 34.64 0.79
C PHE A 404 -1.46 34.36 -0.65
N GLY A 405 -0.28 33.76 -0.81
CA GLY A 405 0.17 33.16 -2.08
C GLY A 405 -0.16 31.66 -2.13
N VAL A 406 -0.27 31.08 -3.32
CA VAL A 406 -0.44 29.63 -3.55
C VAL A 406 0.51 29.21 -4.68
N ASP A 407 1.40 28.25 -4.41
CA ASP A 407 2.17 27.57 -5.47
C ASP A 407 1.72 26.12 -5.63
N GLU A 408 1.06 25.84 -6.76
CA GLU A 408 0.58 24.51 -7.14
C GLU A 408 1.72 23.52 -7.49
N LYS A 409 2.98 23.98 -7.62
CA LYS A 409 4.15 23.13 -7.91
C LYS A 409 4.77 22.56 -6.64
N SER A 410 4.81 23.36 -5.58
CA SER A 410 5.33 22.99 -4.24
C SER A 410 4.25 22.47 -3.31
N HIS A 411 2.98 22.73 -3.61
CA HIS A 411 1.84 22.56 -2.71
C HIS A 411 1.95 23.41 -1.41
N THR A 412 2.62 24.56 -1.47
CA THR A 412 2.71 25.53 -0.36
C THR A 412 1.68 26.64 -0.46
N ILE A 413 1.32 27.21 0.70
CA ILE A 413 0.45 28.38 0.83
C ILE A 413 1.06 29.31 1.86
N ASP A 414 1.37 30.53 1.44
CA ASP A 414 2.17 31.47 2.23
C ASP A 414 1.31 32.65 2.70
N LEU A 415 1.13 32.76 4.02
CA LEU A 415 0.31 33.78 4.67
C LEU A 415 1.04 35.13 4.73
N THR A 416 0.53 36.10 3.99
CA THR A 416 1.00 37.50 3.98
C THR A 416 0.54 38.25 5.23
N ASP A 417 1.13 39.39 5.54
CA ASP A 417 0.73 40.20 6.70
C ASP A 417 -0.74 40.63 6.63
N LYS A 418 -1.24 40.99 5.42
CA LYS A 418 -2.67 41.24 5.18
C LYS A 418 -3.55 40.04 5.57
N GLY A 419 -3.07 38.82 5.36
CA GLY A 419 -3.74 37.58 5.76
C GLY A 419 -3.74 37.37 7.27
N ARG A 420 -2.58 37.57 7.91
CA ARG A 420 -2.39 37.45 9.37
C ARG A 420 -3.29 38.44 10.12
N ASP A 421 -3.30 39.71 9.71
CA ASP A 421 -4.17 40.77 10.25
C ASP A 421 -5.67 40.45 10.09
N LEU A 422 -6.06 39.77 9.01
CA LEU A 422 -7.46 39.39 8.78
C LEU A 422 -7.88 38.17 9.61
N LEU A 423 -6.95 37.26 9.91
CA LEU A 423 -7.17 36.09 10.77
C LEU A 423 -7.20 36.48 12.26
N SER A 424 -6.24 37.29 12.73
CA SER A 424 -6.15 37.77 14.11
C SER A 424 -6.00 39.30 14.19
N PRO A 425 -7.12 40.06 14.14
CA PRO A 425 -7.09 41.52 14.22
C PRO A 425 -6.67 42.06 15.59
N ASP A 426 -6.93 41.28 16.65
CA ASP A 426 -6.76 41.70 18.05
C ASP A 426 -5.50 41.08 18.70
N GLU A 427 -4.97 39.97 18.16
CA GLU A 427 -3.79 39.26 18.67
C GLU A 427 -2.83 38.85 17.53
N GLN A 428 -2.10 39.80 16.94
CA GLN A 428 -1.00 39.49 15.99
C GLN A 428 0.04 38.51 16.57
N ALA A 429 0.16 38.47 17.90
CA ALA A 429 1.04 37.56 18.64
C ALA A 429 0.71 36.06 18.43
N LEU A 430 -0.47 35.70 17.91
CA LEU A 430 -0.81 34.30 17.57
C LEU A 430 0.14 33.71 16.51
N PHE A 431 0.59 34.53 15.56
CA PHE A 431 1.53 34.14 14.49
C PHE A 431 3.00 34.44 14.83
N ILE A 432 3.28 34.85 16.07
CA ILE A 432 4.64 35.11 16.57
C ILE A 432 4.93 34.07 17.65
N LEU A 433 5.62 33.00 17.25
CA LEU A 433 6.15 32.00 18.18
C LEU A 433 7.28 32.66 19.00
N PRO A 434 7.15 32.78 20.33
CA PRO A 434 8.22 33.27 21.18
C PRO A 434 9.25 32.15 21.39
N ASP A 435 10.52 32.52 21.56
CA ASP A 435 11.56 31.57 21.98
C ASP A 435 11.18 30.97 23.35
N LEU A 436 10.86 29.68 23.33
CA LEU A 436 10.43 28.90 24.49
C LEU A 436 11.53 28.83 25.55
N SER A 437 12.78 28.61 25.13
CA SER A 437 13.93 28.58 26.02
C SER A 437 14.16 29.94 26.67
N ALA A 438 14.07 31.04 25.90
CA ALA A 438 14.22 32.39 26.43
C ALA A 438 13.12 32.76 27.44
N LYS A 439 11.84 32.47 27.14
CA LYS A 439 10.72 32.70 28.08
C LYS A 439 10.87 31.88 29.36
N ILE A 440 11.26 30.61 29.27
CA ILE A 440 11.52 29.76 30.44
C ILE A 440 12.69 30.31 31.25
N ASP A 441 13.75 30.78 30.58
CA ASP A 441 14.90 31.41 31.24
C ASP A 441 14.52 32.73 31.94
N GLU A 442 13.56 33.50 31.43
CA GLU A 442 12.99 34.67 32.11
C GLU A 442 12.22 34.26 33.38
N VAL A 443 11.31 33.28 33.28
CA VAL A 443 10.57 32.72 34.44
C VAL A 443 11.52 32.15 35.49
N ARG A 444 12.61 31.48 35.08
CA ARG A 444 13.62 30.90 35.97
C ARG A 444 14.50 31.94 36.67
N LYS A 445 14.62 33.14 36.09
CA LYS A 445 15.39 34.26 36.67
C LYS A 445 14.53 35.21 37.48
N ASP A 446 13.20 35.04 37.50
CA ASP A 446 12.30 35.83 38.34
C ASP A 446 12.40 35.41 39.81
N ALA A 447 13.19 36.17 40.57
CA ALA A 447 13.36 36.02 42.01
C ALA A 447 12.13 36.43 42.85
N THR A 448 11.00 36.78 42.23
CA THR A 448 9.72 37.05 42.93
C THR A 448 8.79 35.84 42.98
N LEU A 449 9.07 34.78 42.21
CA LEU A 449 8.31 33.53 42.22
C LEU A 449 8.91 32.51 43.20
N ASP A 450 8.07 31.91 44.05
CA ASP A 450 8.43 30.69 44.78
C ASP A 450 8.45 29.46 43.85
N ASP A 451 8.91 28.32 44.35
CA ASP A 451 9.22 27.16 43.49
C ASP A 451 7.97 26.51 42.86
N ASP A 452 6.83 26.51 43.56
CA ASP A 452 5.55 26.04 43.01
C ASP A 452 4.98 27.06 42.01
N ALA A 453 5.01 28.36 42.34
CA ALA A 453 4.56 29.42 41.44
C ALA A 453 5.39 29.49 40.15
N ARG A 454 6.71 29.27 40.25
CA ARG A 454 7.62 29.19 39.10
C ARG A 454 7.32 27.98 38.23
N ARG A 455 7.06 26.82 38.84
CA ARG A 455 6.67 25.60 38.09
C ARG A 455 5.33 25.79 37.37
N VAL A 456 4.36 26.45 38.00
CA VAL A 456 3.08 26.82 37.36
C VAL A 456 3.27 27.82 36.22
N ALA A 457 4.18 28.79 36.36
CA ALA A 457 4.51 29.74 35.29
C ALA A 457 5.23 29.07 34.10
N GLU A 458 6.13 28.11 34.34
CA GLU A 458 6.68 27.26 33.28
C GLU A 458 5.58 26.42 32.60
N ASP A 459 4.71 25.74 33.37
CA ASP A 459 3.54 24.98 32.90
C ASP A 459 2.52 25.85 32.12
N GLU A 460 2.54 27.17 32.26
CA GLU A 460 1.72 28.14 31.51
C GLU A 460 2.44 28.59 30.23
N VAL A 461 3.75 28.87 30.29
CA VAL A 461 4.58 29.21 29.12
C VAL A 461 4.62 28.06 28.10
N TYR A 462 4.81 26.81 28.53
CA TYR A 462 4.74 25.65 27.63
C TYR A 462 3.38 25.54 26.93
N ARG A 463 2.30 25.88 27.65
CA ARG A 463 0.91 25.76 27.17
C ARG A 463 0.52 26.87 26.19
N ASP A 464 0.97 28.10 26.45
CA ASP A 464 0.90 29.23 25.51
C ASP A 464 1.66 28.92 24.21
N HIS A 465 2.87 28.36 24.32
CA HIS A 465 3.68 27.95 23.16
C HIS A 465 3.00 26.84 22.35
N ALA A 466 2.62 25.73 23.00
CA ALA A 466 1.94 24.61 22.36
C ALA A 466 0.65 25.04 21.65
N TYR A 467 -0.18 25.86 22.31
CA TYR A 467 -1.41 26.39 21.72
C TYR A 467 -1.15 27.24 20.47
N ARG A 468 -0.12 28.10 20.45
CA ARG A 468 0.24 28.89 19.26
C ARG A 468 0.74 28.01 18.11
N THR A 469 1.60 27.04 18.40
CA THR A 469 2.11 26.09 17.40
C THR A 469 0.96 25.33 16.75
N GLU A 470 0.06 24.76 17.56
CA GLU A 470 -1.15 24.07 17.07
C GLU A 470 -2.07 25.01 16.28
N ALA A 471 -2.30 26.24 16.76
CA ALA A 471 -3.18 27.19 16.09
C ALA A 471 -2.68 27.55 14.68
N VAL A 472 -1.38 27.86 14.56
CA VAL A 472 -0.73 28.11 13.27
C VAL A 472 -0.82 26.87 12.37
N HIS A 473 -0.61 25.68 12.93
CA HIS A 473 -0.69 24.42 12.21
C HIS A 473 -2.09 24.12 11.66
N ASN A 474 -3.11 24.14 12.52
CA ASN A 474 -4.50 23.91 12.14
C ASN A 474 -4.99 24.92 11.10
N ILE A 475 -4.57 26.19 11.19
CA ILE A 475 -4.85 27.21 10.17
C ILE A 475 -4.20 26.83 8.83
N ASN A 476 -2.93 26.41 8.82
CA ASN A 476 -2.22 25.99 7.62
C ASN A 476 -2.88 24.75 6.97
N GLN A 477 -3.21 23.72 7.75
CA GLN A 477 -3.88 22.52 7.22
C GLN A 477 -5.26 22.81 6.65
N LEU A 478 -6.05 23.70 7.26
CA LEU A 478 -7.30 24.19 6.66
C LEU A 478 -7.05 24.93 5.34
N MET A 479 -6.03 25.79 5.27
CA MET A 479 -5.67 26.51 4.05
C MET A 479 -5.26 25.54 2.92
N LYS A 480 -4.39 24.55 3.21
CA LYS A 480 -4.02 23.46 2.29
C LYS A 480 -5.27 22.72 1.81
N ALA A 481 -6.10 22.26 2.75
CA ALA A 481 -7.33 21.51 2.49
C ALA A 481 -8.33 22.28 1.60
N TYR A 482 -8.45 23.60 1.73
CA TYR A 482 -9.39 24.40 0.94
C TYR A 482 -8.91 24.75 -0.48
N ASN A 483 -7.62 25.03 -0.69
CA ASN A 483 -7.12 25.54 -1.98
C ASN A 483 -6.52 24.43 -2.87
N LEU A 484 -5.79 23.49 -2.29
CA LEU A 484 -5.03 22.49 -3.05
C LEU A 484 -5.88 21.26 -3.36
N PHE A 485 -6.63 20.77 -2.37
CA PHE A 485 -7.39 19.51 -2.45
C PHE A 485 -8.82 19.73 -2.93
N GLU A 486 -9.21 19.01 -3.99
CA GLU A 486 -10.55 19.02 -4.56
C GLU A 486 -11.29 17.70 -4.34
N ARG A 487 -12.57 17.82 -4.01
CA ARG A 487 -13.45 16.68 -3.84
C ARG A 487 -13.76 16.05 -5.19
N ASP A 488 -13.87 14.74 -5.18
CA ASP A 488 -14.03 13.86 -6.33
C ASP A 488 -12.79 13.88 -7.28
N VAL A 489 -11.66 14.42 -6.81
CA VAL A 489 -10.31 14.36 -7.43
C VAL A 489 -9.30 13.69 -6.50
N GLN A 490 -8.85 14.36 -5.43
CA GLN A 490 -7.92 13.78 -4.44
C GLN A 490 -8.61 12.95 -3.34
N TYR A 491 -9.89 13.25 -3.07
CA TYR A 491 -10.68 12.57 -2.05
C TYR A 491 -12.15 12.59 -2.44
N MET A 492 -12.90 11.59 -2.01
CA MET A 492 -14.36 11.53 -2.13
C MET A 492 -15.01 11.34 -0.76
N LEU A 493 -16.33 11.49 -0.69
CA LEU A 493 -17.10 11.12 0.50
C LEU A 493 -17.70 9.72 0.34
N SER A 494 -17.58 8.89 1.37
CA SER A 494 -18.26 7.59 1.45
C SER A 494 -19.77 7.75 1.69
N GLU A 495 -20.54 6.66 1.54
CA GLU A 495 -21.97 6.65 1.87
C GLU A 495 -22.23 6.99 3.36
N ASP A 496 -21.30 6.60 4.25
CA ASP A 496 -21.29 6.95 5.68
C ASP A 496 -20.80 8.37 5.99
N LYS A 497 -20.51 9.19 4.96
CA LYS A 497 -19.92 10.54 5.06
C LYS A 497 -18.55 10.59 5.76
N LYS A 498 -17.64 9.68 5.41
CA LYS A 498 -16.21 9.81 5.73
C LYS A 498 -15.43 10.32 4.52
N VAL A 499 -14.33 11.04 4.76
CA VAL A 499 -13.34 11.35 3.73
C VAL A 499 -12.62 10.06 3.35
N VAL A 500 -12.50 9.78 2.06
CA VAL A 500 -11.75 8.64 1.52
C VAL A 500 -10.83 9.14 0.43
N ILE A 501 -9.53 8.85 0.55
CA ILE A 501 -8.53 9.23 -0.46
C ILE A 501 -8.86 8.57 -1.79
N VAL A 502 -8.71 9.31 -2.88
CA VAL A 502 -8.77 8.79 -4.25
C VAL A 502 -7.37 8.85 -4.84
N ASP A 503 -6.92 7.73 -5.39
CA ASP A 503 -5.70 7.67 -6.20
C ASP A 503 -5.90 8.45 -7.50
N GLU A 504 -5.24 9.60 -7.63
CA GLU A 504 -5.30 10.47 -8.82
C GLU A 504 -4.98 9.71 -10.12
N SER A 505 -4.14 8.68 -10.07
CA SER A 505 -3.66 7.95 -11.25
C SER A 505 -4.54 6.78 -11.68
N THR A 506 -5.36 6.22 -10.77
CA THR A 506 -6.27 5.10 -11.08
C THR A 506 -7.75 5.40 -10.88
N GLY A 507 -8.09 6.52 -10.22
CA GLY A 507 -9.45 6.90 -9.85
C GLY A 507 -10.07 6.03 -8.75
N ARG A 508 -9.26 5.25 -8.03
CA ARG A 508 -9.73 4.28 -7.03
C ARG A 508 -9.79 4.89 -5.63
N PRO A 509 -10.88 4.66 -4.86
CA PRO A 509 -10.88 4.96 -3.44
C PRO A 509 -9.90 4.04 -2.71
N GLN A 510 -9.14 4.59 -1.77
CA GLN A 510 -8.19 3.87 -0.92
C GLN A 510 -8.69 3.87 0.55
N PRO A 511 -9.74 3.08 0.87
CA PRO A 511 -10.31 3.04 2.21
C PRO A 511 -9.29 2.55 3.25
N GLY A 512 -9.27 3.21 4.41
CA GLY A 512 -8.30 2.94 5.47
C GLY A 512 -7.02 3.78 5.39
N ARG A 513 -6.73 4.43 4.26
CA ARG A 513 -5.68 5.46 4.18
C ARG A 513 -6.21 6.83 4.60
N ARG A 514 -5.37 7.60 5.30
CA ARG A 514 -5.59 9.01 5.68
C ARG A 514 -4.46 9.87 5.13
N PHE A 515 -4.68 11.18 5.09
CA PHE A 515 -3.59 12.13 4.92
C PHE A 515 -2.96 12.34 6.30
N ALA A 516 -1.63 12.49 6.34
CA ALA A 516 -0.89 12.75 7.57
C ALA A 516 -1.11 14.19 8.07
N ASP A 517 -0.44 14.55 9.17
CA ASP A 517 -0.16 15.94 9.53
C ASP A 517 -1.43 16.82 9.67
N GLY A 518 -2.45 16.33 10.38
CA GLY A 518 -3.74 17.00 10.57
C GLY A 518 -4.58 17.22 9.29
N LEU A 519 -4.05 16.98 8.09
CA LEU A 519 -4.69 17.35 6.83
C LEU A 519 -5.98 16.58 6.56
N HIS A 520 -6.08 15.32 7.00
CA HIS A 520 -7.31 14.54 6.86
C HIS A 520 -8.42 15.14 7.74
N GLN A 521 -8.09 15.54 8.96
CA GLN A 521 -8.96 16.17 9.94
C GLN A 521 -9.37 17.58 9.47
N ALA A 522 -8.48 18.31 8.80
CA ALA A 522 -8.79 19.58 8.13
C ALA A 522 -9.76 19.39 6.95
N LEU A 523 -9.63 18.30 6.17
CA LEU A 523 -10.57 17.92 5.11
C LEU A 523 -11.93 17.46 5.66
N GLU A 524 -11.95 16.70 6.76
CA GLU A 524 -13.18 16.33 7.48
C GLU A 524 -13.90 17.59 8.00
N ALA A 525 -13.14 18.51 8.61
CA ALA A 525 -13.65 19.80 9.06
C ALA A 525 -14.17 20.66 7.90
N LYS A 526 -13.46 20.72 6.76
CA LYS A 526 -13.88 21.41 5.52
C LYS A 526 -15.25 20.92 5.03
N GLU A 527 -15.40 19.62 4.78
CA GLU A 527 -16.66 19.02 4.31
C GLU A 527 -17.77 19.04 5.38
N GLY A 528 -17.44 19.31 6.64
CA GLY A 528 -18.40 19.36 7.75
C GLY A 528 -18.87 17.98 8.19
N VAL A 529 -18.01 16.98 8.07
CA VAL A 529 -18.22 15.63 8.61
C VAL A 529 -17.65 15.54 10.03
N LYS A 530 -17.79 14.38 10.69
CA LYS A 530 -17.22 14.20 12.03
C LYS A 530 -15.69 14.10 11.89
N VAL A 531 -14.97 15.08 12.43
CA VAL A 531 -13.51 14.99 12.60
C VAL A 531 -13.19 13.81 13.52
N GLU A 532 -12.32 12.92 13.07
CA GLU A 532 -11.79 11.81 13.86
C GLU A 532 -10.44 12.19 14.49
N GLN A 533 -9.99 11.45 15.52
CA GLN A 533 -8.71 11.77 16.20
C GLN A 533 -7.53 11.78 15.22
N GLU A 534 -6.53 12.61 15.53
CA GLU A 534 -5.19 12.58 14.94
C GLU A 534 -4.62 11.15 14.95
N THR A 535 -3.84 10.80 13.94
CA THR A 535 -3.22 9.48 13.83
C THR A 535 -1.77 9.59 13.35
N GLN A 536 -0.81 9.31 14.25
CA GLN A 536 0.63 9.30 13.96
C GLN A 536 1.04 8.04 13.20
N THR A 537 2.13 8.11 12.43
CA THR A 537 2.74 6.94 11.79
C THR A 537 3.37 6.04 12.85
N VAL A 538 2.91 4.78 12.94
CA VAL A 538 3.45 3.79 13.90
C VAL A 538 4.42 2.83 13.20
N ALA A 539 4.11 2.44 11.97
CA ALA A 539 4.98 1.61 11.16
C ALA A 539 4.79 1.93 9.67
N THR A 540 5.87 1.91 8.90
CA THR A 540 5.86 2.25 7.47
C THR A 540 6.91 1.46 6.69
N ILE A 541 6.60 1.05 5.46
CA ILE A 541 7.56 0.46 4.52
C ILE A 541 7.17 0.75 3.06
N THR A 542 8.15 1.05 2.19
CA THR A 542 7.90 1.13 0.74
C THR A 542 7.77 -0.27 0.12
N LEU A 543 6.97 -0.39 -0.95
CA LEU A 543 6.88 -1.66 -1.70
C LEU A 543 8.24 -2.07 -2.28
N GLN A 544 9.08 -1.09 -2.63
CA GLN A 544 10.48 -1.27 -3.00
C GLN A 544 11.25 -2.07 -1.95
N ASN A 545 11.25 -1.60 -0.70
CA ASN A 545 12.01 -2.24 0.37
C ASN A 545 11.35 -3.51 0.90
N LEU A 546 10.02 -3.62 0.87
CA LEU A 546 9.29 -4.87 1.15
C LEU A 546 9.71 -6.00 0.20
N PHE A 547 9.76 -5.76 -1.11
CA PHE A 547 10.16 -6.82 -2.07
C PHE A 547 11.66 -7.10 -2.09
N ARG A 548 12.50 -6.17 -1.60
CA ARG A 548 13.94 -6.41 -1.37
C ARG A 548 14.24 -7.32 -0.17
N LEU A 549 13.23 -7.69 0.63
CA LEU A 549 13.38 -8.71 1.69
C LEU A 549 13.45 -10.15 1.14
N TYR A 550 12.99 -10.41 -0.10
CA TYR A 550 12.99 -11.76 -0.66
C TYR A 550 14.38 -12.21 -1.11
N ASN A 551 14.82 -13.39 -0.66
CA ASN A 551 16.09 -14.01 -1.08
C ASN A 551 16.17 -14.14 -2.62
N LYS A 552 15.05 -14.49 -3.27
CA LYS A 552 14.93 -14.59 -4.74
C LYS A 552 13.58 -14.01 -5.18
N LEU A 553 13.63 -12.89 -5.90
CA LEU A 553 12.46 -12.20 -6.44
C LEU A 553 12.34 -12.43 -7.96
N ALA A 554 11.13 -12.61 -8.45
CA ALA A 554 10.81 -12.77 -9.87
C ALA A 554 9.48 -12.08 -10.20
N GLY A 555 9.10 -12.04 -11.48
CA GLY A 555 7.79 -11.52 -11.85
C GLY A 555 7.35 -11.85 -13.26
N MET A 556 6.09 -11.53 -13.55
CA MET A 556 5.50 -11.64 -14.88
C MET A 556 4.57 -10.47 -15.18
N THR A 557 4.49 -10.08 -16.44
CA THR A 557 3.59 -9.01 -16.91
C THR A 557 3.42 -9.10 -18.43
N GLY A 558 2.45 -8.37 -18.98
CA GLY A 558 2.36 -8.15 -20.43
C GLY A 558 3.33 -7.10 -20.98
N THR A 559 3.95 -6.27 -20.11
CA THR A 559 4.64 -5.05 -20.54
C THR A 559 5.70 -4.56 -19.54
N ALA A 560 6.93 -5.10 -19.58
CA ALA A 560 8.07 -4.67 -18.77
C ALA A 560 9.25 -4.06 -19.57
N GLU A 561 9.33 -4.25 -20.90
CA GLU A 561 10.41 -3.76 -21.77
C GLU A 561 10.71 -2.26 -21.58
N THR A 562 9.69 -1.45 -21.29
CA THR A 562 9.81 0.00 -21.09
C THR A 562 10.44 0.38 -19.74
N GLU A 563 10.15 -0.37 -18.67
CA GLU A 563 10.62 -0.08 -17.30
C GLU A 563 11.82 -0.95 -16.88
N SER A 564 12.41 -1.71 -17.82
CA SER A 564 13.49 -2.66 -17.53
C SER A 564 14.72 -2.06 -16.84
N ALA A 565 14.99 -0.77 -17.05
CA ALA A 565 16.04 -0.04 -16.34
C ALA A 565 15.69 0.24 -14.87
N GLU A 566 14.43 0.55 -14.57
CA GLU A 566 13.94 0.79 -13.20
C GLU A 566 13.83 -0.52 -12.41
N LEU A 567 13.28 -1.57 -13.03
CA LEU A 567 13.22 -2.91 -12.45
C LEU A 567 14.61 -3.44 -12.07
N PHE A 568 15.63 -3.19 -12.91
CA PHE A 568 17.01 -3.58 -12.61
C PHE A 568 17.68 -2.63 -11.59
N GLU A 569 17.49 -1.31 -11.69
CA GLU A 569 18.13 -0.37 -10.76
C GLU A 569 17.59 -0.52 -9.33
N ILE A 570 16.28 -0.70 -9.15
CA ILE A 570 15.66 -0.89 -7.83
C ILE A 570 15.81 -2.34 -7.37
N TYR A 571 15.27 -3.30 -8.12
CA TYR A 571 15.07 -4.68 -7.66
C TYR A 571 16.10 -5.70 -8.19
N LYS A 572 17.06 -5.27 -9.03
CA LYS A 572 18.00 -6.16 -9.76
C LYS A 572 17.32 -7.14 -10.71
N LEU A 573 16.03 -6.94 -11.00
CA LEU A 573 15.23 -7.75 -11.92
C LEU A 573 15.58 -7.42 -13.38
N GLU A 574 16.23 -8.36 -14.07
CA GLU A 574 16.32 -8.33 -15.54
C GLU A 574 14.95 -8.61 -16.17
N VAL A 575 14.67 -8.00 -17.33
CA VAL A 575 13.45 -8.27 -18.11
C VAL A 575 13.79 -9.10 -19.35
N VAL A 576 13.15 -10.25 -19.48
CA VAL A 576 13.27 -11.13 -20.66
C VAL A 576 11.93 -11.18 -21.39
N VAL A 577 11.94 -10.81 -22.68
CA VAL A 577 10.74 -10.84 -23.52
C VAL A 577 10.55 -12.25 -24.07
N ILE A 578 9.46 -12.90 -23.68
CA ILE A 578 9.11 -14.26 -24.09
C ILE A 578 8.40 -14.20 -25.46
N PRO A 579 8.74 -15.06 -26.45
CA PRO A 579 7.98 -15.17 -27.68
C PRO A 579 6.52 -15.59 -27.42
N THR A 580 5.56 -15.02 -28.16
CA THR A 580 4.18 -15.51 -28.14
C THR A 580 4.09 -16.90 -28.76
N HIS A 581 3.19 -17.77 -28.26
CA HIS A 581 3.02 -19.10 -28.84
C HIS A 581 2.56 -19.05 -30.31
N ARG A 582 1.78 -18.02 -30.67
CA ARG A 582 1.27 -17.78 -32.02
C ARG A 582 1.57 -16.34 -32.48
N PRO A 583 1.77 -16.08 -33.79
CA PRO A 583 1.97 -14.72 -34.28
C PRO A 583 0.76 -13.81 -34.02
N ILE A 584 1.00 -12.58 -33.55
CA ILE A 584 -0.07 -11.60 -33.27
C ILE A 584 -0.72 -11.12 -34.59
N ARG A 585 -2.05 -11.21 -34.67
CA ARG A 585 -2.85 -10.81 -35.86
C ARG A 585 -3.79 -9.61 -35.60
N ARG A 586 -3.50 -8.78 -34.59
CA ARG A 586 -4.23 -7.52 -34.30
C ARG A 586 -3.76 -6.36 -35.19
N VAL A 587 -4.69 -5.70 -35.87
CA VAL A 587 -4.43 -4.47 -36.63
C VAL A 587 -4.44 -3.27 -35.69
N ASP A 588 -3.25 -2.83 -35.26
CA ASP A 588 -3.09 -1.54 -34.60
C ASP A 588 -3.14 -0.42 -35.66
N HIS A 589 -4.13 0.47 -35.53
CA HIS A 589 -4.32 1.68 -36.35
C HIS A 589 -3.50 2.86 -35.81
N GLU A 590 -3.34 3.91 -36.63
CA GLU A 590 -2.86 5.23 -36.20
C GLU A 590 -3.95 5.93 -35.33
N ASP A 591 -3.58 7.03 -34.67
CA ASP A 591 -4.49 7.75 -33.78
C ASP A 591 -5.34 8.78 -34.54
N GLN A 592 -6.63 8.87 -34.20
CA GLN A 592 -7.54 9.90 -34.71
C GLN A 592 -7.53 11.11 -33.77
N ILE A 593 -7.09 12.26 -34.27
CA ILE A 593 -6.90 13.48 -33.47
C ILE A 593 -7.90 14.55 -33.90
N PHE A 594 -8.59 15.11 -32.91
CA PHE A 594 -9.68 16.09 -33.02
C PHE A 594 -9.30 17.41 -32.34
N ARG A 595 -10.01 18.51 -32.66
CA ARG A 595 -9.76 19.82 -32.06
C ARG A 595 -10.35 19.93 -30.64
N THR A 596 -11.49 19.28 -30.38
CA THR A 596 -12.24 19.29 -29.11
C THR A 596 -12.62 17.90 -28.59
N LYS A 597 -12.82 17.75 -27.27
CA LYS A 597 -13.35 16.53 -26.64
C LYS A 597 -14.77 16.22 -27.12
N ARG A 598 -15.55 17.22 -27.53
CA ARG A 598 -16.90 17.04 -28.09
C ARG A 598 -16.89 16.31 -29.42
N GLU A 599 -16.02 16.69 -30.35
CA GLU A 599 -15.85 15.98 -31.63
C GLU A 599 -15.36 14.56 -31.38
N LYS A 600 -14.30 14.42 -30.56
CA LYS A 600 -13.70 13.15 -30.14
C LYS A 600 -14.75 12.13 -29.65
N TYR A 601 -15.59 12.53 -28.69
CA TYR A 601 -16.60 11.62 -28.12
C TYR A 601 -17.76 11.31 -29.07
N ASN A 602 -18.13 12.22 -29.97
CA ASN A 602 -19.13 11.92 -30.99
C ASN A 602 -18.59 10.88 -31.98
N ALA A 603 -17.42 11.13 -32.58
CA ALA A 603 -16.79 10.22 -33.54
C ALA A 603 -16.50 8.82 -32.94
N LEU A 604 -16.10 8.76 -31.67
CA LEU A 604 -15.92 7.50 -30.95
C LEU A 604 -17.25 6.74 -30.78
N VAL A 605 -18.34 7.42 -30.43
CA VAL A 605 -19.69 6.83 -30.30
C VAL A 605 -20.30 6.48 -31.67
N ASP A 606 -19.86 7.12 -32.76
CA ASP A 606 -20.17 6.72 -34.13
C ASP A 606 -19.44 5.43 -34.54
N GLU A 607 -18.14 5.31 -34.25
CA GLU A 607 -17.38 4.09 -34.53
C GLU A 607 -17.83 2.89 -33.68
N VAL A 608 -18.10 3.09 -32.38
CA VAL A 608 -18.67 2.03 -31.51
C VAL A 608 -20.04 1.58 -32.03
N ALA A 609 -20.88 2.49 -32.51
CA ALA A 609 -22.16 2.14 -33.13
C ALA A 609 -21.96 1.29 -34.40
N ARG A 610 -21.08 1.72 -35.32
CA ARG A 610 -20.78 0.98 -36.56
C ARG A 610 -20.27 -0.44 -36.29
N LEU A 611 -19.39 -0.60 -35.31
CA LEU A 611 -18.85 -1.92 -34.94
C LEU A 611 -19.89 -2.82 -34.24
N HIS A 612 -20.76 -2.23 -33.41
CA HIS A 612 -21.90 -2.93 -32.79
C HIS A 612 -22.94 -3.38 -33.83
N GLU A 613 -23.29 -2.53 -34.80
CA GLU A 613 -24.15 -2.88 -35.94
C GLU A 613 -23.54 -4.01 -36.79
N MET A 614 -22.22 -4.01 -36.97
CA MET A 614 -21.47 -5.12 -37.56
C MET A 614 -21.40 -6.37 -36.67
N SER A 615 -22.09 -6.41 -35.51
CA SER A 615 -22.11 -7.52 -34.54
C SER A 615 -20.73 -7.94 -34.01
N LEU A 616 -19.77 -7.01 -33.95
CA LEU A 616 -18.44 -7.24 -33.39
C LEU A 616 -18.39 -6.83 -31.90
N PRO A 617 -17.59 -7.51 -31.07
CA PRO A 617 -17.37 -7.10 -29.69
C PRO A 617 -16.45 -5.88 -29.63
N VAL A 618 -16.79 -4.91 -28.78
CA VAL A 618 -16.08 -3.63 -28.64
C VAL A 618 -15.73 -3.36 -27.18
N LEU A 619 -14.44 -3.17 -26.91
CA LEU A 619 -13.93 -2.74 -25.60
C LEU A 619 -13.50 -1.27 -25.67
N VAL A 620 -14.18 -0.40 -24.93
CA VAL A 620 -13.89 1.04 -24.84
C VAL A 620 -13.10 1.33 -23.56
N GLY A 621 -11.82 1.68 -23.68
CA GLY A 621 -10.96 2.02 -22.53
C GLY A 621 -10.92 3.53 -22.28
N THR A 622 -11.27 3.94 -21.05
CA THR A 622 -11.29 5.34 -20.59
C THR A 622 -10.22 5.59 -19.51
N ILE A 623 -9.95 6.86 -19.17
CA ILE A 623 -9.02 7.20 -18.06
C ILE A 623 -9.73 7.58 -16.74
N SER A 624 -11.04 7.78 -16.73
CA SER A 624 -11.78 8.21 -15.53
C SER A 624 -13.25 7.76 -15.54
N VAL A 625 -13.82 7.59 -14.34
CA VAL A 625 -15.22 7.17 -14.15
C VAL A 625 -16.19 8.16 -14.80
N GLU A 626 -15.90 9.47 -14.74
CA GLU A 626 -16.73 10.50 -15.37
C GLU A 626 -16.83 10.31 -16.89
N ILE A 627 -15.71 10.01 -17.56
CA ILE A 627 -15.68 9.75 -19.01
C ILE A 627 -16.46 8.47 -19.33
N SER A 628 -16.32 7.43 -18.51
CA SER A 628 -17.10 6.19 -18.66
C SER A 628 -18.61 6.42 -18.52
N GLU A 629 -19.04 7.22 -17.54
CA GLU A 629 -20.45 7.58 -17.35
C GLU A 629 -20.97 8.54 -18.44
N LEU A 630 -20.13 9.45 -18.95
CA LEU A 630 -20.46 10.29 -20.11
C LEU A 630 -20.73 9.43 -21.35
N LEU A 631 -19.82 8.51 -21.68
CA LEU A 631 -19.96 7.62 -22.83
C LEU A 631 -21.11 6.63 -22.66
N SER A 632 -21.33 6.08 -21.46
CA SER A 632 -22.50 5.27 -21.14
C SER A 632 -23.81 6.03 -21.44
N ARG A 633 -23.91 7.30 -21.01
CA ARG A 633 -25.06 8.17 -21.31
C ARG A 633 -25.19 8.54 -22.79
N MET A 634 -24.12 8.46 -23.59
CA MET A 634 -24.16 8.68 -25.05
C MET A 634 -24.59 7.42 -25.80
N LEU A 635 -24.02 6.25 -25.47
CA LEU A 635 -24.43 4.95 -26.03
C LEU A 635 -25.89 4.62 -25.70
N THR A 636 -26.33 4.91 -24.47
CA THR A 636 -27.75 4.79 -24.08
C THR A 636 -28.67 5.61 -24.98
N ARG A 637 -28.28 6.84 -25.35
CA ARG A 637 -29.06 7.71 -26.25
C ARG A 637 -29.11 7.20 -27.69
N LYS A 638 -28.15 6.37 -28.12
CA LYS A 638 -28.20 5.61 -29.38
C LYS A 638 -28.94 4.26 -29.27
N GLY A 639 -29.42 3.87 -28.09
CA GLY A 639 -30.05 2.57 -27.85
C GLY A 639 -29.07 1.40 -27.75
N ILE A 640 -27.75 1.66 -27.72
CA ILE A 640 -26.72 0.63 -27.67
C ILE A 640 -26.62 0.10 -26.23
N LYS A 641 -26.95 -1.19 -26.06
CA LYS A 641 -26.72 -1.90 -24.80
C LYS A 641 -25.21 -2.07 -24.60
N HIS A 642 -24.75 -1.76 -23.40
CA HIS A 642 -23.35 -1.85 -23.01
C HIS A 642 -23.22 -2.20 -21.53
N GLN A 643 -22.07 -2.71 -21.13
CA GLN A 643 -21.71 -3.00 -19.74
C GLN A 643 -20.59 -2.04 -19.29
N LEU A 644 -20.46 -1.82 -17.97
CA LEU A 644 -19.60 -0.77 -17.40
C LEU A 644 -18.75 -1.33 -16.25
N LEU A 645 -17.43 -1.18 -16.38
CA LEU A 645 -16.43 -1.63 -15.42
C LEU A 645 -15.77 -0.41 -14.74
N ASN A 646 -16.01 -0.23 -13.44
CA ASN A 646 -15.60 0.96 -12.67
C ASN A 646 -14.56 0.66 -11.57
N ALA A 647 -13.92 -0.51 -11.60
CA ALA A 647 -12.94 -0.98 -10.61
C ALA A 647 -13.46 -0.96 -9.15
N ARG A 648 -14.77 -1.21 -8.95
CA ARG A 648 -15.45 -1.26 -7.64
C ARG A 648 -15.84 -2.66 -7.18
N TYR A 649 -16.06 -3.61 -8.10
CA TYR A 649 -16.60 -4.94 -7.78
C TYR A 649 -15.97 -6.05 -8.63
N HIS A 650 -14.72 -6.43 -8.32
CA HIS A 650 -13.88 -7.27 -9.18
C HIS A 650 -14.45 -8.65 -9.58
N GLU A 651 -15.33 -9.23 -8.76
CA GLU A 651 -16.05 -10.48 -9.07
C GLU A 651 -17.03 -10.27 -10.23
N LYS A 652 -17.98 -9.35 -10.08
CA LYS A 652 -18.94 -8.94 -11.14
C LYS A 652 -18.25 -8.38 -12.38
N GLU A 653 -17.12 -7.69 -12.19
CA GLU A 653 -16.28 -7.20 -13.28
C GLU A 653 -15.67 -8.36 -14.08
N SER A 654 -15.39 -9.50 -13.45
CA SER A 654 -14.88 -10.69 -14.15
C SER A 654 -15.99 -11.43 -14.91
N GLU A 655 -17.23 -11.47 -14.39
CA GLU A 655 -18.42 -11.93 -15.13
C GLU A 655 -18.62 -11.10 -16.41
N ILE A 656 -18.63 -9.76 -16.27
CA ILE A 656 -18.75 -8.80 -17.39
C ILE A 656 -17.64 -8.97 -18.44
N VAL A 657 -16.40 -9.26 -18.01
CA VAL A 657 -15.26 -9.46 -18.93
C VAL A 657 -15.34 -10.79 -19.67
N ALA A 658 -15.88 -11.85 -19.06
CA ALA A 658 -16.09 -13.13 -19.73
C ALA A 658 -17.09 -13.00 -20.90
N ASP A 659 -18.18 -12.23 -20.72
CA ASP A 659 -19.18 -11.96 -21.76
C ASP A 659 -18.76 -10.86 -22.77
N ALA A 660 -17.66 -10.13 -22.53
CA ALA A 660 -17.20 -9.06 -23.43
C ALA A 660 -16.74 -9.55 -24.82
N GLY A 661 -16.57 -10.86 -25.02
CA GLY A 661 -16.21 -11.48 -26.31
C GLY A 661 -17.39 -11.94 -27.18
N GLN A 662 -18.63 -11.73 -26.72
CA GLN A 662 -19.85 -12.17 -27.42
C GLN A 662 -20.21 -11.27 -28.63
N PRO A 663 -20.96 -11.77 -29.63
CA PRO A 663 -21.34 -10.99 -30.81
C PRO A 663 -22.10 -9.71 -30.45
N GLY A 664 -21.58 -8.56 -30.89
CA GLY A 664 -22.14 -7.25 -30.61
C GLY A 664 -22.02 -6.77 -29.16
N ALA A 665 -21.26 -7.44 -28.29
CA ALA A 665 -21.01 -6.97 -26.92
C ALA A 665 -20.29 -5.60 -26.94
N VAL A 666 -20.69 -4.70 -26.04
CA VAL A 666 -20.01 -3.40 -25.86
C VAL A 666 -19.71 -3.21 -24.38
N THR A 667 -18.43 -3.07 -24.03
CA THR A 667 -17.98 -2.97 -22.64
C THR A 667 -17.11 -1.73 -22.48
N ILE A 668 -17.46 -0.87 -21.52
CA ILE A 668 -16.68 0.30 -21.14
C ILE A 668 -15.81 -0.07 -19.94
N ALA A 669 -14.49 0.11 -20.06
CA ALA A 669 -13.53 -0.15 -19.00
C ALA A 669 -12.87 1.15 -18.53
N THR A 670 -13.05 1.48 -17.26
CA THR A 670 -12.35 2.60 -16.62
C THR A 670 -10.93 2.20 -16.27
N ASN A 671 -9.94 2.96 -16.77
CA ASN A 671 -8.51 2.65 -16.74
C ASN A 671 -8.22 1.21 -17.22
N MET A 672 -8.04 0.28 -16.29
CA MET A 672 -7.85 -1.15 -16.58
C MET A 672 -8.70 -2.05 -15.68
N ALA A 673 -9.93 -1.62 -15.36
CA ALA A 673 -10.92 -2.48 -14.72
C ALA A 673 -11.09 -3.80 -15.52
N GLY A 674 -11.25 -4.93 -14.81
CA GLY A 674 -11.18 -6.25 -15.42
C GLY A 674 -9.75 -6.78 -15.73
N ARG A 675 -8.70 -6.25 -15.08
CA ARG A 675 -7.33 -6.82 -15.14
C ARG A 675 -7.28 -8.23 -14.52
N GLY A 676 -6.37 -9.07 -15.01
CA GLY A 676 -6.24 -10.48 -14.64
C GLY A 676 -7.26 -11.44 -15.29
N THR A 677 -8.27 -10.94 -16.02
CA THR A 677 -9.31 -11.77 -16.68
C THR A 677 -9.18 -11.74 -18.21
N ASP A 678 -9.49 -12.87 -18.85
CA ASP A 678 -9.43 -13.05 -20.31
C ASP A 678 -10.80 -12.80 -20.98
N ILE A 679 -10.77 -12.32 -22.22
CA ILE A 679 -11.97 -12.09 -23.05
C ILE A 679 -12.01 -13.21 -24.09
N LYS A 680 -12.62 -14.35 -23.71
CA LYS A 680 -12.79 -15.53 -24.59
C LYS A 680 -13.70 -15.12 -25.77
N LEU A 681 -13.21 -15.18 -27.02
CA LEU A 681 -13.99 -14.77 -28.21
C LEU A 681 -15.05 -15.82 -28.59
N HIS A 682 -16.26 -15.36 -28.96
CA HIS A 682 -17.27 -16.25 -29.55
C HIS A 682 -16.87 -16.74 -30.96
N ALA A 683 -17.44 -17.86 -31.40
CA ALA A 683 -17.12 -18.42 -32.72
C ALA A 683 -17.40 -17.45 -33.87
N ASP A 684 -18.55 -16.77 -33.85
CA ASP A 684 -19.07 -15.97 -34.97
C ASP A 684 -18.37 -14.61 -35.14
N VAL A 685 -17.59 -14.17 -34.15
CA VAL A 685 -16.83 -12.91 -34.24
C VAL A 685 -15.48 -13.10 -34.92
N VAL A 686 -15.01 -14.35 -35.08
CA VAL A 686 -13.78 -14.72 -35.77
C VAL A 686 -14.10 -15.10 -37.22
N ARG A 687 -13.98 -14.11 -38.11
CA ARG A 687 -14.47 -14.16 -39.51
C ARG A 687 -13.47 -14.69 -40.53
N ILE A 688 -12.21 -14.89 -40.12
CA ILE A 688 -11.18 -15.54 -40.92
C ILE A 688 -11.22 -17.06 -40.75
N GLU A 689 -10.79 -17.80 -41.76
CA GLU A 689 -10.77 -19.27 -41.75
C GLU A 689 -9.97 -19.80 -40.55
N ARG A 690 -10.57 -20.69 -39.75
CA ARG A 690 -9.92 -21.26 -38.56
C ARG A 690 -8.65 -22.05 -38.86
N GLU A 691 -8.49 -22.56 -40.08
CA GLU A 691 -7.22 -23.16 -40.52
C GLU A 691 -6.06 -22.16 -40.56
N LEU A 692 -6.33 -20.87 -40.86
CA LEU A 692 -5.32 -19.82 -40.87
C LEU A 692 -4.80 -19.54 -39.45
N LEU A 693 -5.66 -19.68 -38.44
CA LEU A 693 -5.30 -19.45 -37.03
C LEU A 693 -4.21 -20.40 -36.55
N ASN A 694 -4.20 -21.63 -37.08
CA ASN A 694 -3.29 -22.73 -36.73
C ASN A 694 -2.01 -22.77 -37.58
N ARG A 695 -1.70 -21.71 -38.35
CA ARG A 695 -0.49 -21.58 -39.19
C ARG A 695 0.29 -20.33 -38.79
N ASP A 696 1.62 -20.31 -38.96
CA ASP A 696 2.48 -19.15 -38.63
C ASP A 696 2.39 -18.00 -39.64
N VAL A 697 1.17 -17.57 -39.94
CA VAL A 697 0.84 -16.46 -40.85
C VAL A 697 0.80 -15.15 -40.07
N THR A 698 1.54 -14.15 -40.54
CA THR A 698 1.62 -12.80 -39.97
C THR A 698 0.77 -11.81 -40.77
N LEU A 699 0.57 -10.61 -40.22
CA LEU A 699 -0.13 -9.51 -40.90
C LEU A 699 0.54 -9.04 -42.22
N ALA A 700 1.81 -9.36 -42.44
CA ALA A 700 2.55 -8.96 -43.64
C ALA A 700 2.48 -9.98 -44.78
N ASP A 701 1.95 -11.18 -44.53
CA ASP A 701 1.88 -12.26 -45.51
C ASP A 701 0.70 -12.07 -46.46
N ASN A 702 0.84 -12.61 -47.68
CA ASN A 702 -0.17 -12.50 -48.73
C ASN A 702 -1.35 -13.44 -48.45
N PHE A 703 -2.54 -12.86 -48.32
CA PHE A 703 -3.81 -13.54 -48.16
C PHE A 703 -4.74 -13.14 -49.32
N GLN A 704 -5.08 -14.12 -50.17
CA GLN A 704 -5.99 -14.00 -51.32
C GLN A 704 -5.64 -12.93 -52.40
N GLY A 705 -4.52 -12.22 -52.30
CA GLY A 705 -4.04 -11.25 -53.30
C GLY A 705 -3.47 -9.96 -52.70
N HIS A 706 -3.80 -9.67 -51.45
CA HIS A 706 -3.37 -8.50 -50.65
C HIS A 706 -2.74 -8.97 -49.33
N SER A 707 -2.31 -8.07 -48.44
CA SER A 707 -1.78 -8.53 -47.14
C SER A 707 -2.93 -8.88 -46.18
N LEU A 708 -2.66 -9.78 -45.23
CA LEU A 708 -3.62 -10.08 -44.16
C LEU A 708 -3.98 -8.83 -43.32
N ARG A 709 -3.10 -7.82 -43.25
CA ARG A 709 -3.42 -6.51 -42.68
C ARG A 709 -4.50 -5.77 -43.49
N ASP A 710 -4.42 -5.78 -44.81
CA ASP A 710 -5.38 -5.10 -45.69
C ASP A 710 -6.75 -5.80 -45.63
N GLU A 711 -6.76 -7.13 -45.52
CA GLU A 711 -7.97 -7.93 -45.33
C GLU A 711 -8.66 -7.56 -44.01
N LEU A 712 -7.96 -7.66 -42.88
CA LEU A 712 -8.51 -7.36 -41.55
C LEU A 712 -8.85 -5.87 -41.36
N THR A 713 -8.32 -4.97 -42.21
CA THR A 713 -8.71 -3.56 -42.25
C THR A 713 -10.02 -3.34 -43.01
N GLN A 714 -10.26 -4.08 -44.10
CA GLN A 714 -11.50 -4.01 -44.89
C GLN A 714 -12.64 -4.81 -44.27
N ASN A 715 -12.33 -5.98 -43.72
CA ASN A 715 -13.26 -6.91 -43.07
C ASN A 715 -12.88 -7.14 -41.59
N PRO A 716 -13.19 -6.18 -40.68
CA PRO A 716 -12.92 -6.31 -39.25
C PRO A 716 -13.49 -7.59 -38.62
N SER A 717 -12.66 -8.21 -37.79
CA SER A 717 -12.88 -9.50 -37.13
C SER A 717 -12.28 -9.48 -35.72
N GLY A 718 -12.82 -10.28 -34.80
CA GLY A 718 -12.37 -10.41 -33.41
C GLY A 718 -12.71 -9.20 -32.53
N LEU A 719 -11.99 -9.03 -31.41
CA LEU A 719 -12.21 -7.92 -30.48
C LEU A 719 -11.67 -6.59 -31.04
N GLN A 720 -12.52 -5.56 -31.02
CA GLN A 720 -12.18 -4.20 -31.40
C GLN A 720 -11.89 -3.38 -30.14
N VAL A 721 -10.69 -2.81 -30.02
CA VAL A 721 -10.29 -2.01 -28.85
C VAL A 721 -10.26 -0.53 -29.21
N VAL A 722 -10.95 0.29 -28.42
CA VAL A 722 -11.11 1.73 -28.65
C VAL A 722 -10.65 2.50 -27.39
N GLY A 723 -9.52 3.21 -27.48
CA GLY A 723 -9.06 4.10 -26.41
C GLY A 723 -9.64 5.52 -26.55
N THR A 724 -10.17 6.09 -25.46
CA THR A 724 -10.77 7.44 -25.47
C THR A 724 -9.79 8.58 -25.26
N GLU A 725 -8.63 8.29 -24.66
CA GLU A 725 -7.49 9.18 -24.38
C GLU A 725 -6.19 8.35 -24.39
N ARG A 726 -5.03 9.02 -24.39
CA ARG A 726 -3.71 8.41 -24.17
C ARG A 726 -3.36 8.49 -22.69
N HIS A 727 -2.97 7.37 -22.08
CA HIS A 727 -2.49 7.40 -20.69
C HIS A 727 -1.12 8.08 -20.60
N GLU A 728 -0.72 8.51 -19.39
CA GLU A 728 0.62 9.05 -19.13
C GLU A 728 1.73 8.09 -19.59
N SER A 729 1.56 6.80 -19.30
CA SER A 729 2.46 5.75 -19.74
C SER A 729 1.93 4.99 -20.94
N ARG A 730 2.82 4.81 -21.93
CA ARG A 730 2.62 3.99 -23.13
C ARG A 730 2.46 2.50 -22.81
N ARG A 731 2.85 2.09 -21.60
CA ARG A 731 2.67 0.75 -21.04
C ARG A 731 1.19 0.40 -20.84
N ILE A 732 0.43 1.32 -20.24
CA ILE A 732 -1.01 1.15 -19.99
C ILE A 732 -1.77 1.07 -21.33
N ASP A 733 -1.41 1.91 -22.31
CA ASP A 733 -1.94 1.80 -23.67
C ASP A 733 -1.62 0.45 -24.34
N ARG A 734 -0.39 -0.09 -24.14
CA ARG A 734 -0.02 -1.43 -24.62
C ARG A 734 -0.87 -2.52 -23.97
N GLN A 735 -1.16 -2.43 -22.66
CA GLN A 735 -2.04 -3.38 -21.98
C GLN A 735 -3.49 -3.32 -22.47
N LEU A 736 -4.03 -2.12 -22.73
CA LEU A 736 -5.36 -1.94 -23.32
C LEU A 736 -5.42 -2.58 -24.72
N ARG A 737 -4.46 -2.29 -25.61
CA ARG A 737 -4.33 -2.96 -26.92
C ARG A 737 -4.21 -4.48 -26.79
N GLY A 738 -3.42 -4.94 -25.81
CA GLY A 738 -3.16 -6.34 -25.49
C GLY A 738 -4.39 -7.14 -25.04
N ARG A 739 -5.54 -6.51 -24.80
CA ARG A 739 -6.81 -7.23 -24.59
C ARG A 739 -7.28 -7.97 -25.85
N SER A 740 -6.89 -7.48 -27.03
CA SER A 740 -7.25 -8.04 -28.34
C SER A 740 -6.05 -8.70 -29.05
N GLY A 741 -6.34 -9.71 -29.87
CA GLY A 741 -5.36 -10.48 -30.65
C GLY A 741 -4.51 -11.48 -29.86
N ARG A 742 -5.08 -12.03 -28.78
CA ARG A 742 -4.47 -13.06 -27.93
C ARG A 742 -4.37 -14.39 -28.69
N GLN A 743 -3.36 -15.21 -28.43
CA GLN A 743 -3.13 -16.50 -29.14
C GLN A 743 -3.23 -16.41 -30.68
N GLY A 744 -2.87 -15.24 -31.24
CA GLY A 744 -2.93 -14.94 -32.67
C GLY A 744 -4.32 -14.69 -33.24
N ASP A 745 -5.36 -14.52 -32.41
CA ASP A 745 -6.69 -14.13 -32.89
C ASP A 745 -6.65 -12.82 -33.70
N PRO A 746 -7.61 -12.61 -34.62
CA PRO A 746 -7.81 -11.33 -35.27
C PRO A 746 -8.33 -10.29 -34.28
N GLY A 747 -8.17 -9.02 -34.63
CA GLY A 747 -8.67 -7.90 -33.83
C GLY A 747 -8.15 -6.57 -34.34
N SER A 748 -8.57 -5.47 -33.72
CA SER A 748 -8.03 -4.14 -33.99
C SER A 748 -7.78 -3.34 -32.71
N SER A 749 -6.96 -2.28 -32.82
CA SER A 749 -6.99 -1.18 -31.84
C SER A 749 -6.91 0.19 -32.52
N ARG A 750 -7.64 1.17 -31.99
CA ARG A 750 -7.56 2.59 -32.36
C ARG A 750 -7.71 3.47 -31.12
N PHE A 751 -7.12 4.66 -31.14
CA PHE A 751 -7.30 5.68 -30.11
C PHE A 751 -7.87 6.96 -30.73
N PHE A 752 -8.77 7.60 -30.01
CA PHE A 752 -9.38 8.88 -30.33
C PHE A 752 -8.85 9.91 -29.32
N LEU A 753 -8.34 11.06 -29.79
CA LEU A 753 -7.62 12.04 -28.96
C LEU A 753 -8.03 13.47 -29.28
N SER A 754 -7.97 14.38 -28.31
CA SER A 754 -8.25 15.82 -28.46
C SER A 754 -7.06 16.66 -28.04
N LEU A 755 -6.89 17.85 -28.64
CA LEU A 755 -5.93 18.86 -28.12
C LEU A 755 -6.24 19.29 -26.67
N GLU A 756 -7.49 19.14 -26.24
CA GLU A 756 -7.97 19.43 -24.88
C GLU A 756 -7.70 18.29 -23.88
N ASP A 757 -7.17 17.12 -24.32
CA ASP A 757 -6.81 16.01 -23.44
C ASP A 757 -5.56 16.35 -22.60
N ASP A 758 -5.48 15.86 -21.37
CA ASP A 758 -4.54 16.41 -20.39
C ASP A 758 -3.06 16.16 -20.73
N LEU A 759 -2.74 15.00 -21.32
CA LEU A 759 -1.41 14.72 -21.90
C LEU A 759 -1.04 15.74 -23.00
N MET A 760 -2.01 16.18 -23.80
CA MET A 760 -1.82 17.13 -24.89
C MET A 760 -1.69 18.56 -24.36
N ARG A 761 -2.53 18.92 -23.37
CA ARG A 761 -2.49 20.19 -22.61
C ARG A 761 -1.13 20.44 -21.96
N LEU A 762 -0.50 19.40 -21.42
CA LEU A 762 0.77 19.48 -20.69
C LEU A 762 2.02 19.44 -21.60
N PHE A 763 1.99 18.73 -22.73
CA PHE A 763 3.23 18.41 -23.49
C PHE A 763 3.20 18.62 -25.02
N GLY A 764 2.04 18.85 -25.65
CA GLY A 764 1.91 18.80 -27.12
C GLY A 764 1.28 20.01 -27.81
N SER A 765 0.40 20.73 -27.12
CA SER A 765 -0.56 21.70 -27.70
C SER A 765 0.02 22.67 -28.74
N GLU A 766 0.91 23.59 -28.37
CA GLU A 766 1.40 24.65 -29.29
C GLU A 766 1.97 24.10 -30.61
N ARG A 767 2.80 23.05 -30.55
CA ARG A 767 3.46 22.49 -31.74
C ARG A 767 2.50 21.69 -32.62
N ILE A 768 1.54 20.99 -32.02
CA ILE A 768 0.58 20.19 -32.78
C ILE A 768 -0.49 21.10 -33.39
N ALA A 769 -1.01 22.08 -32.65
CA ALA A 769 -1.90 23.12 -33.19
C ALA A 769 -1.24 23.86 -34.38
N THR A 770 0.01 24.30 -34.24
CA THR A 770 0.78 24.91 -35.35
C THR A 770 0.89 24.01 -36.60
N VAL A 771 0.78 22.69 -36.45
CA VAL A 771 0.72 21.75 -37.58
C VAL A 771 -0.72 21.60 -38.11
N MET A 772 -1.74 21.59 -37.26
CA MET A 772 -3.15 21.60 -37.68
C MET A 772 -3.48 22.84 -38.51
N ASP A 773 -3.12 24.03 -37.99
CA ASP A 773 -3.39 25.31 -38.65
C ASP A 773 -2.58 25.49 -39.95
N LYS A 774 -1.42 24.80 -40.09
CA LYS A 774 -0.64 24.74 -41.33
C LYS A 774 -1.11 23.69 -42.34
N LEU A 775 -1.81 22.65 -41.89
CA LEU A 775 -2.48 21.69 -42.76
C LEU A 775 -3.85 22.19 -43.21
N GLY A 776 -4.39 23.22 -42.55
CA GLY A 776 -5.68 23.83 -42.87
C GLY A 776 -6.89 23.13 -42.23
N ALA A 777 -6.67 22.36 -41.14
CA ALA A 777 -7.70 21.51 -40.55
C ALA A 777 -8.88 22.32 -39.97
N GLU A 778 -10.03 22.21 -40.63
CA GLU A 778 -11.29 22.88 -40.23
C GLU A 778 -12.00 22.16 -39.06
N GLU A 779 -13.02 22.79 -38.48
CA GLU A 779 -13.88 22.15 -37.45
C GLU A 779 -14.53 20.88 -38.01
N GLY A 780 -14.32 19.74 -37.35
CA GLY A 780 -14.78 18.43 -37.80
C GLY A 780 -13.79 17.60 -38.66
N GLU A 781 -12.64 18.11 -39.08
CA GLU A 781 -11.63 17.27 -39.75
C GLU A 781 -10.83 16.40 -38.77
N VAL A 782 -10.57 15.15 -39.17
CA VAL A 782 -9.82 14.15 -38.38
C VAL A 782 -8.39 14.04 -38.88
N ILE A 783 -7.41 14.21 -37.98
CA ILE A 783 -6.00 14.05 -38.33
C ILE A 783 -5.51 12.66 -37.95
N GLU A 784 -5.27 11.82 -38.96
CA GLU A 784 -4.52 10.57 -38.87
C GLU A 784 -3.14 10.74 -39.51
N HIS A 785 -2.09 10.98 -38.71
CA HIS A 785 -0.74 11.10 -39.26
C HIS A 785 0.39 10.68 -38.30
N SER A 786 1.20 9.71 -38.73
CA SER A 786 2.26 9.08 -37.92
C SER A 786 3.34 10.02 -37.35
N MET A 787 3.47 11.26 -37.84
CA MET A 787 4.33 12.26 -37.20
C MET A 787 3.76 12.72 -35.85
N VAL A 788 2.43 12.82 -35.74
CA VAL A 788 1.75 13.32 -34.53
C VAL A 788 1.71 12.22 -33.47
N THR A 789 1.32 10.99 -33.81
CA THR A 789 1.44 9.81 -32.92
C THR A 789 2.86 9.66 -32.37
N ARG A 790 3.92 9.73 -33.21
CA ARG A 790 5.33 9.71 -32.73
C ARG A 790 5.73 10.91 -31.86
N SER A 791 5.00 12.02 -31.92
CA SER A 791 5.22 13.17 -31.04
C SER A 791 4.55 12.96 -29.68
N ILE A 792 3.38 12.30 -29.65
CA ILE A 792 2.69 11.88 -28.42
C ILE A 792 3.49 10.78 -27.71
N GLU A 793 4.04 9.80 -28.42
CA GLU A 793 4.95 8.79 -27.84
C GLU A 793 6.21 9.39 -27.19
N ARG A 794 6.64 10.59 -27.63
CA ARG A 794 7.74 11.34 -26.99
C ARG A 794 7.30 12.13 -25.76
N ALA A 795 6.04 12.57 -25.72
CA ALA A 795 5.44 13.17 -24.53
C ALA A 795 5.33 12.13 -23.41
N GLN A 796 4.72 10.97 -23.69
CA GLN A 796 4.60 9.85 -22.75
C GLN A 796 5.96 9.48 -22.15
N LYS A 797 6.98 9.27 -22.99
CA LYS A 797 8.35 8.98 -22.53
C LYS A 797 8.99 10.04 -21.63
N LYS A 798 8.58 11.31 -21.74
CA LYS A 798 9.03 12.38 -20.84
C LYS A 798 8.30 12.35 -19.49
N VAL A 799 7.02 11.96 -19.48
CA VAL A 799 6.25 11.74 -18.25
C VAL A 799 6.75 10.50 -17.52
N GLU A 800 6.94 9.38 -18.23
CA GLU A 800 7.52 8.13 -17.72
C GLU A 800 8.87 8.41 -17.02
N ALA A 801 9.78 9.14 -17.68
CA ALA A 801 11.08 9.51 -17.10
C ALA A 801 10.97 10.40 -15.85
N ARG A 802 10.08 11.42 -15.84
CA ARG A 802 9.84 12.27 -14.67
C ARG A 802 9.28 11.46 -13.49
N ASN A 803 8.33 10.58 -13.76
CA ASN A 803 7.69 9.76 -12.74
C ASN A 803 8.69 8.73 -12.15
N PHE A 804 9.63 8.23 -12.96
CA PHE A 804 10.77 7.43 -12.49
C PHE A 804 11.73 8.26 -11.61
N GLU A 805 12.12 9.47 -12.03
CA GLU A 805 12.95 10.36 -11.20
C GLU A 805 12.31 10.65 -9.83
N MET A 806 10.99 10.85 -9.78
CA MET A 806 10.23 11.00 -8.53
C MET A 806 10.26 9.74 -7.64
N ARG A 807 9.98 8.55 -8.19
CA ARG A 807 10.04 7.29 -7.44
C ARG A 807 11.46 6.99 -6.93
N LYS A 808 12.47 7.27 -7.76
CA LYS A 808 13.90 7.14 -7.43
C LYS A 808 14.33 8.13 -6.34
N HIS A 809 13.73 9.31 -6.28
CA HIS A 809 13.94 10.26 -5.18
C HIS A 809 13.34 9.73 -3.88
N LEU A 810 12.06 9.33 -3.89
CA LEU A 810 11.36 8.77 -2.72
C LEU A 810 12.08 7.55 -2.13
N LEU A 811 12.55 6.63 -2.98
CA LEU A 811 13.29 5.44 -2.56
C LEU A 811 14.57 5.80 -1.78
N LYS A 812 15.34 6.79 -2.22
CA LYS A 812 16.60 7.18 -1.55
C LYS A 812 16.41 7.72 -0.14
N TYR A 813 15.24 8.28 0.17
CA TYR A 813 14.90 8.73 1.52
C TYR A 813 14.42 7.55 2.38
N ASP A 814 13.57 6.65 1.84
CA ASP A 814 13.19 5.42 2.56
C ASP A 814 14.35 4.43 2.71
N ASP A 815 15.39 4.46 1.87
CA ASP A 815 16.61 3.65 2.07
C ASP A 815 17.31 3.98 3.40
N VAL A 816 17.35 5.27 3.79
CA VAL A 816 17.89 5.71 5.10
C VAL A 816 17.01 5.19 6.23
N MET A 817 15.70 5.42 6.13
CA MET A 817 14.73 4.90 7.10
C MET A 817 14.74 3.38 7.19
N ASN A 818 15.04 2.67 6.09
CA ASN A 818 15.07 1.22 6.06
C ASN A 818 16.29 0.63 6.77
N GLN A 819 17.46 1.30 6.70
CA GLN A 819 18.62 0.90 7.49
C GLN A 819 18.34 1.04 8.99
N GLN A 820 17.78 2.17 9.42
CA GLN A 820 17.36 2.41 10.80
C GLN A 820 16.30 1.41 11.27
N ARG A 821 15.25 1.20 10.45
CA ARG A 821 14.18 0.22 10.66
C ARG A 821 14.73 -1.21 10.83
N GLN A 822 15.73 -1.61 10.04
CA GLN A 822 16.34 -2.95 10.16
C GLN A 822 17.05 -3.14 11.51
N VAL A 823 17.80 -2.15 11.98
CA VAL A 823 18.44 -2.20 13.32
C VAL A 823 17.38 -2.31 14.43
N ILE A 824 16.35 -1.46 14.39
CA ILE A 824 15.27 -1.47 15.40
C ILE A 824 14.48 -2.78 15.36
N TYR A 825 14.13 -3.29 14.17
CA TYR A 825 13.34 -4.52 14.02
C TYR A 825 14.13 -5.78 14.42
N ASN A 826 15.43 -5.82 14.15
CA ASN A 826 16.30 -6.88 14.67
C ASN A 826 16.35 -6.83 16.20
N ARG A 827 16.61 -5.66 16.79
CA ARG A 827 16.66 -5.50 18.26
C ARG A 827 15.35 -5.88 18.96
N ARG A 828 14.20 -5.56 18.35
CA ARG A 828 12.88 -6.02 18.82
C ARG A 828 12.74 -7.54 18.74
N ARG A 829 13.20 -8.16 17.66
CA ARG A 829 13.19 -9.61 17.48
C ARG A 829 14.05 -10.32 18.53
N ASP A 830 15.23 -9.79 18.84
CA ASP A 830 16.13 -10.36 19.86
C ASP A 830 15.43 -10.43 21.24
N VAL A 831 14.75 -9.35 21.66
CA VAL A 831 13.96 -9.31 22.91
C VAL A 831 12.76 -10.27 22.84
N LEU A 832 12.15 -10.42 21.67
CA LEU A 832 10.98 -11.27 21.48
C LEU A 832 11.32 -12.76 21.49
N GLU A 833 12.43 -13.16 20.86
CA GLU A 833 12.83 -14.55 20.61
C GLU A 833 13.70 -15.17 21.73
N ARG A 834 14.61 -14.43 22.39
CA ARG A 834 15.40 -14.95 23.53
C ARG A 834 14.50 -15.31 24.72
N ASP A 835 14.78 -16.40 25.45
CA ASP A 835 13.97 -16.82 26.62
C ASP A 835 14.07 -15.90 27.86
N SER A 836 15.03 -14.97 27.88
CA SER A 836 15.25 -13.99 28.95
C SER A 836 15.93 -12.77 28.35
N ALA A 837 15.59 -11.55 28.77
CA ALA A 837 16.33 -10.35 28.36
C ALA A 837 17.50 -10.02 29.31
N LYS A 838 17.69 -10.79 30.39
CA LYS A 838 18.77 -10.71 31.38
C LYS A 838 20.12 -10.24 30.83
N GLU A 839 20.68 -10.95 29.84
CA GLU A 839 21.99 -10.60 29.26
C GLU A 839 21.99 -9.16 28.71
N MET A 840 20.97 -8.79 27.93
CA MET A 840 20.81 -7.44 27.38
C MET A 840 20.59 -6.38 28.47
N VAL A 841 19.95 -6.74 29.59
CA VAL A 841 19.81 -5.82 30.74
C VAL A 841 21.14 -5.64 31.47
N GLU A 842 21.96 -6.68 31.58
CA GLU A 842 23.31 -6.59 32.15
C GLU A 842 24.24 -5.79 31.23
N GLU A 843 24.22 -6.03 29.92
CA GLU A 843 24.88 -5.19 28.90
C GLU A 843 24.47 -3.70 29.02
N LEU A 844 23.17 -3.42 29.20
CA LEU A 844 22.65 -2.06 29.41
C LEU A 844 23.07 -1.42 30.75
N ILE A 845 23.18 -2.21 31.82
CA ILE A 845 23.73 -1.74 33.10
C ILE A 845 25.19 -1.31 32.91
N ASP A 846 26.00 -2.17 32.29
CA ASP A 846 27.43 -1.95 32.10
C ASP A 846 27.69 -0.69 31.26
N VAL A 847 26.98 -0.52 30.13
CA VAL A 847 27.04 0.68 29.28
C VAL A 847 26.61 1.95 30.05
N ALA A 848 25.54 1.87 30.83
CA ALA A 848 25.07 3.03 31.61
C ALA A 848 26.06 3.44 32.72
N ILE A 849 26.73 2.48 33.37
CA ILE A 849 27.82 2.77 34.32
C ILE A 849 29.04 3.35 33.59
N ASP A 850 29.38 2.87 32.41
CA ASP A 850 30.49 3.40 31.60
C ASP A 850 30.29 4.88 31.23
N VAL A 851 29.10 5.24 30.77
CA VAL A 851 28.72 6.64 30.47
C VAL A 851 28.77 7.48 31.76
N LEU A 852 28.20 6.99 32.85
CA LEU A 852 28.12 7.71 34.13
C LEU A 852 29.52 7.95 34.74
N VAL A 853 30.40 6.95 34.74
CA VAL A 853 31.79 7.12 35.17
C VAL A 853 32.55 8.02 34.19
N GLY A 854 32.34 7.89 32.88
CA GLY A 854 32.97 8.74 31.87
C GLY A 854 32.64 10.24 32.02
N VAL A 855 31.39 10.60 32.33
CA VAL A 855 30.95 12.00 32.47
C VAL A 855 31.34 12.62 33.80
N HIS A 856 31.31 11.87 34.90
CA HIS A 856 31.46 12.41 36.25
C HIS A 856 32.81 12.09 36.92
N ALA A 857 33.47 11.01 36.51
CA ALA A 857 34.75 10.50 37.04
C ALA A 857 35.76 10.12 35.91
N PRO A 858 36.02 10.99 34.92
CA PRO A 858 36.82 10.66 33.73
C PRO A 858 38.25 10.22 34.04
N ALA A 859 38.71 9.20 33.31
CA ALA A 859 40.06 8.67 33.42
C ALA A 859 41.14 9.75 33.19
N GLY A 860 42.20 9.71 34.00
CA GLY A 860 43.30 10.68 33.97
C GLY A 860 43.03 11.99 34.73
N VAL A 861 41.81 12.25 35.19
CA VAL A 861 41.51 13.35 36.14
C VAL A 861 41.70 12.84 37.57
N HIS A 862 42.32 13.65 38.43
CA HIS A 862 42.51 13.29 39.85
C HIS A 862 41.17 13.11 40.58
N THR A 863 41.10 12.07 41.41
CA THR A 863 39.92 11.64 42.19
C THR A 863 39.27 12.73 43.04
N GLU A 864 40.04 13.74 43.49
CA GLU A 864 39.53 14.90 44.25
C GLU A 864 38.74 15.90 43.38
N MET A 865 38.89 15.86 42.05
CA MET A 865 38.27 16.75 41.07
C MET A 865 37.05 16.12 40.36
N TRP A 866 36.68 14.88 40.72
CA TRP A 866 35.50 14.21 40.18
C TRP A 866 34.20 14.78 40.77
N LYS A 867 33.12 14.71 39.98
CA LYS A 867 31.79 15.22 40.32
C LYS A 867 31.01 14.25 41.22
N TRP A 868 31.52 14.01 42.43
CA TRP A 868 30.99 12.99 43.34
C TRP A 868 29.54 13.20 43.80
N GLU A 869 29.03 14.43 43.80
CA GLU A 869 27.65 14.72 44.22
C GLU A 869 26.67 14.48 43.05
N ASP A 870 27.00 14.97 41.85
CA ASP A 870 26.30 14.63 40.60
C ASP A 870 26.27 13.09 40.40
N LEU A 871 27.43 12.43 40.43
CA LEU A 871 27.58 10.97 40.27
C LEU A 871 26.69 10.17 41.24
N ALA A 872 26.68 10.56 42.52
CA ALA A 872 25.87 9.88 43.53
C ALA A 872 24.37 10.13 43.32
N THR A 873 24.00 11.32 42.86
CA THR A 873 22.62 11.69 42.50
C THR A 873 22.13 10.85 41.33
N ASP A 874 22.89 10.83 40.25
CA ASP A 874 22.47 10.24 38.98
C ASP A 874 22.51 8.71 39.01
N PHE A 875 23.49 8.10 39.70
CA PHE A 875 23.45 6.66 40.04
C PHE A 875 22.19 6.31 40.84
N THR A 876 21.87 7.09 41.88
CA THR A 876 20.70 6.82 42.73
C THR A 876 19.39 7.03 41.96
N ASN A 877 19.32 7.99 41.03
CA ASN A 877 18.14 8.26 40.21
C ASN A 877 17.93 7.23 39.08
N GLY A 878 19.01 6.70 38.50
CA GLY A 878 18.95 5.66 37.47
C GLY A 878 18.57 4.29 38.04
N PHE A 879 19.36 3.80 39.00
CA PHE A 879 19.22 2.44 39.52
C PHE A 879 18.30 2.34 40.76
N LEU A 880 17.73 3.45 41.25
CA LEU A 880 16.97 3.55 42.50
C LEU A 880 17.65 2.85 43.69
N THR A 881 18.98 2.89 43.71
CA THR A 881 19.86 2.15 44.63
C THR A 881 20.83 3.15 45.27
N PRO A 882 20.99 3.18 46.60
CA PRO A 882 21.87 4.16 47.25
C PRO A 882 23.32 4.06 46.76
N PHE A 883 23.93 5.20 46.43
CA PHE A 883 25.34 5.24 46.05
C PHE A 883 26.25 4.64 47.16
N PRO A 884 27.12 3.67 46.86
CA PRO A 884 27.71 2.80 47.89
C PRO A 884 28.84 3.44 48.73
N TYR A 885 29.41 4.58 48.34
CA TYR A 885 30.63 5.12 48.96
C TYR A 885 30.43 6.35 49.86
N ALA A 886 30.85 6.22 51.12
CA ALA A 886 31.02 7.33 52.02
C ALA A 886 32.19 8.24 51.58
N ALA A 887 32.15 9.51 51.98
CA ALA A 887 33.16 10.51 51.58
C ALA A 887 34.61 10.13 51.93
N THR A 888 34.80 9.27 52.94
CA THR A 888 36.11 8.77 53.39
C THR A 888 36.74 7.71 52.49
N GLU A 889 35.96 7.05 51.64
CA GLU A 889 36.39 5.90 50.84
C GLU A 889 36.75 6.30 49.40
N ARG A 890 36.15 7.39 48.92
CA ARG A 890 36.28 7.96 47.57
C ARG A 890 37.72 8.21 47.15
N ALA A 891 38.58 8.63 48.08
CA ALA A 891 39.98 8.99 47.82
C ALA A 891 40.92 7.80 47.50
N GLN A 892 40.42 6.56 47.48
CA GLN A 892 41.19 5.35 47.15
C GLN A 892 40.73 4.65 45.86
N LEU A 893 39.86 5.30 45.07
CA LEU A 893 39.31 4.75 43.84
C LEU A 893 39.95 5.38 42.59
N ASP A 894 40.29 4.54 41.63
CA ASP A 894 40.48 4.89 40.22
C ASP A 894 39.19 4.61 39.41
N ALA A 895 39.15 5.08 38.17
CA ALA A 895 37.92 5.05 37.35
C ALA A 895 37.48 3.61 37.02
N ASP A 896 38.43 2.70 36.84
CA ASP A 896 38.18 1.31 36.50
C ASP A 896 37.64 0.54 37.73
N THR A 897 38.27 0.70 38.91
CA THR A 897 37.77 0.12 40.17
C THR A 897 36.40 0.71 40.58
N LEU A 898 36.14 1.98 40.25
CA LEU A 898 34.83 2.61 40.48
C LEU A 898 33.77 1.99 39.55
N ARG A 899 34.08 1.85 38.26
CA ARG A 899 33.22 1.22 37.24
C ARG A 899 32.83 -0.20 37.65
N GLU A 900 33.81 -1.09 37.84
CA GLU A 900 33.57 -2.50 38.21
C GLU A 900 32.58 -2.65 39.38
N ARG A 901 32.74 -1.84 40.43
CA ARG A 901 31.94 -1.96 41.65
C ARG A 901 30.59 -1.26 41.59
N LEU A 902 30.45 -0.17 40.83
CA LEU A 902 29.13 0.41 40.58
C LEU A 902 28.29 -0.52 39.69
N THR A 903 28.93 -1.21 38.75
CA THR A 903 28.34 -2.30 37.97
C THR A 903 27.88 -3.45 38.86
N GLU A 904 28.76 -3.98 39.73
CA GLU A 904 28.42 -5.05 40.69
C GLU A 904 27.18 -4.68 41.54
N VAL A 905 27.13 -3.47 42.10
CA VAL A 905 26.00 -2.98 42.92
C VAL A 905 24.70 -2.80 42.10
N ALA A 906 24.80 -2.37 40.84
CA ALA A 906 23.64 -2.24 39.95
C ALA A 906 23.09 -3.62 39.53
N GLN A 907 23.97 -4.57 39.19
CA GLN A 907 23.63 -5.95 38.88
C GLN A 907 23.05 -6.68 40.11
N GLU A 908 23.59 -6.48 41.33
CA GLU A 908 22.98 -6.99 42.57
C GLU A 908 21.55 -6.46 42.78
N SER A 909 21.32 -5.17 42.54
CA SER A 909 19.99 -4.54 42.66
C SER A 909 18.98 -5.13 41.67
N TYR A 910 19.39 -5.33 40.42
CA TYR A 910 18.60 -6.03 39.39
C TYR A 910 18.31 -7.49 39.79
N ALA A 911 19.33 -8.24 40.21
CA ALA A 911 19.19 -9.61 40.70
C ALA A 911 18.37 -9.73 42.00
N LEU A 912 18.19 -8.65 42.77
CA LEU A 912 17.26 -8.59 43.90
C LEU A 912 15.82 -8.36 43.43
N ARG A 913 15.60 -7.52 42.42
CA ARG A 913 14.28 -7.23 41.82
C ARG A 913 13.66 -8.47 41.19
N GLN A 914 14.45 -9.28 40.48
CA GLN A 914 14.04 -10.59 39.95
C GLN A 914 13.50 -11.56 41.02
N LYS A 915 13.78 -11.34 42.32
CA LYS A 915 13.35 -12.20 43.44
C LYS A 915 12.09 -11.68 44.16
N LEU A 916 11.55 -10.52 43.76
CA LEU A 916 10.34 -9.93 44.35
C LEU A 916 9.04 -10.56 43.79
N VAL A 917 9.13 -11.20 42.63
CA VAL A 917 8.03 -11.80 41.85
C VAL A 917 8.49 -13.19 41.38
N ASP A 918 7.60 -14.01 40.82
CA ASP A 918 8.05 -15.21 40.11
C ASP A 918 8.83 -14.85 38.84
N LEU A 919 9.89 -15.63 38.55
CA LEU A 919 10.83 -15.35 37.45
C LEU A 919 10.17 -15.38 36.07
N THR A 920 9.10 -16.17 35.90
CA THR A 920 8.31 -16.26 34.67
C THR A 920 7.59 -14.94 34.38
N THR A 921 6.77 -14.44 35.32
CA THR A 921 6.10 -13.14 35.19
C THR A 921 7.11 -12.00 35.09
N TYR A 922 8.23 -12.06 35.84
CA TYR A 922 9.26 -11.03 35.75
C TYR A 922 9.85 -10.93 34.33
N ARG A 923 10.18 -12.06 33.69
CA ARG A 923 10.67 -12.10 32.29
C ARG A 923 9.64 -11.60 31.28
N GLU A 924 8.37 -11.93 31.44
CA GLU A 924 7.31 -11.42 30.56
C GLU A 924 7.15 -9.89 30.68
N VAL A 925 7.17 -9.36 31.91
CA VAL A 925 7.07 -7.91 32.16
C VAL A 925 8.34 -7.17 31.73
N GLU A 926 9.51 -7.74 31.96
CA GLU A 926 10.81 -7.23 31.47
C GLU A 926 10.79 -7.05 29.95
N LYS A 927 10.45 -8.11 29.19
CA LYS A 927 10.28 -8.03 27.73
C LYS A 927 9.26 -6.98 27.32
N ALA A 928 8.12 -6.91 28.01
CA ALA A 928 7.06 -5.95 27.70
C ALA A 928 7.52 -4.49 27.91
N VAL A 929 8.31 -4.21 28.96
CA VAL A 929 8.90 -2.89 29.21
C VAL A 929 9.90 -2.52 28.12
N LEU A 930 10.82 -3.42 27.78
CA LEU A 930 11.82 -3.20 26.72
C LEU A 930 11.14 -2.95 25.35
N LEU A 931 10.22 -3.83 24.94
CA LEU A 931 9.50 -3.68 23.66
C LEU A 931 8.67 -2.39 23.64
N HIS A 932 8.00 -2.03 24.74
CA HIS A 932 7.20 -0.80 24.80
C HIS A 932 8.07 0.47 24.76
N THR A 933 9.23 0.49 25.43
CA THR A 933 10.16 1.62 25.32
C THR A 933 10.68 1.77 23.88
N VAL A 934 11.16 0.68 23.27
CA VAL A 934 11.59 0.69 21.85
C VAL A 934 10.47 1.15 20.91
N ASP A 935 9.23 0.67 21.09
CA ASP A 935 8.08 1.11 20.29
C ASP A 935 7.77 2.60 20.46
N THR A 936 7.96 3.16 21.65
CA THR A 936 7.62 4.57 21.95
C THR A 936 8.67 5.51 21.36
N CYS A 937 9.94 5.30 21.66
CA CYS A 937 11.02 6.14 21.13
C CYS A 937 11.10 6.05 19.58
N TRP A 938 10.83 4.88 19.00
CA TRP A 938 10.79 4.71 17.54
C TRP A 938 9.59 5.43 16.89
N GLN A 939 8.41 5.46 17.53
CA GLN A 939 7.26 6.22 17.03
C GLN A 939 7.52 7.73 17.02
N GLU A 940 8.17 8.25 18.06
CA GLU A 940 8.60 9.65 18.15
C GLU A 940 9.62 9.96 17.04
N HIS A 941 10.67 9.13 16.89
CA HIS A 941 11.66 9.29 15.82
C HIS A 941 11.04 9.19 14.42
N LEU A 942 10.02 8.35 14.20
CA LEU A 942 9.28 8.33 12.92
C LEU A 942 8.57 9.65 12.62
N HIS A 943 8.08 10.35 13.65
CA HIS A 943 7.48 11.68 13.50
C HIS A 943 8.55 12.74 13.19
N ASP A 944 9.63 12.78 13.98
CA ASP A 944 10.76 13.71 13.79
C ASP A 944 11.38 13.56 12.38
N MET A 945 11.46 12.32 11.88
CA MET A 945 12.01 11.97 10.57
C MET A 945 11.10 12.32 9.38
N ASP A 946 9.78 12.39 9.56
CA ASP A 946 8.87 12.94 8.54
C ASP A 946 8.93 14.48 8.55
N GLU A 947 9.06 15.15 9.71
CA GLU A 947 9.31 16.61 9.76
C GLU A 947 10.63 17.01 9.07
N LEU A 948 11.74 16.33 9.40
CA LEU A 948 13.04 16.54 8.79
C LEU A 948 12.97 16.43 7.26
N LYS A 949 12.21 15.46 6.77
CA LYS A 949 12.05 15.16 5.35
C LYS A 949 11.28 16.24 4.58
N GLU A 950 10.33 16.92 5.22
CA GLU A 950 9.71 18.13 4.64
C GLU A 950 10.66 19.34 4.72
N GLY A 951 11.28 19.58 5.88
CA GLY A 951 12.15 20.74 6.13
C GLY A 951 13.42 20.79 5.26
N VAL A 952 14.06 19.65 5.01
CA VAL A 952 15.32 19.60 4.24
C VAL A 952 15.16 20.00 2.76
N GLY A 953 13.93 20.04 2.23
CA GLY A 953 13.66 20.61 0.91
C GLY A 953 14.17 22.05 0.73
N PHE A 954 14.14 22.85 1.80
CA PHE A 954 14.63 24.23 1.79
C PHE A 954 16.17 24.34 1.80
N ALA A 955 16.90 23.31 2.24
CA ALA A 955 18.37 23.31 2.28
C ALA A 955 19.02 23.45 0.89
N GLY A 956 18.31 23.03 -0.17
CA GLY A 956 18.76 23.18 -1.56
C GLY A 956 18.98 24.64 -2.00
N VAL A 957 18.32 25.61 -1.35
CA VAL A 957 18.53 27.06 -1.58
C VAL A 957 19.96 27.48 -1.24
N GLY A 958 20.64 26.76 -0.33
CA GLY A 958 22.04 26.97 0.03
C GLY A 958 23.07 26.31 -0.92
N GLY A 959 22.63 25.65 -2.00
CA GLY A 959 23.54 24.99 -2.96
C GLY A 959 24.17 23.68 -2.46
N LYS A 960 23.66 23.11 -1.35
CA LYS A 960 23.98 21.75 -0.90
C LYS A 960 22.99 20.76 -1.52
N ASP A 961 23.37 19.48 -1.62
CA ASP A 961 22.45 18.40 -1.98
C ASP A 961 21.53 18.09 -0.77
N PRO A 962 20.19 18.24 -0.89
CA PRO A 962 19.26 17.97 0.21
C PRO A 962 19.37 16.53 0.75
N LEU A 963 19.67 15.54 -0.09
CA LEU A 963 19.76 14.15 0.38
C LEU A 963 20.96 13.94 1.30
N ILE A 964 22.08 14.63 1.07
CA ILE A 964 23.28 14.53 1.91
C ILE A 964 23.04 15.22 3.26
N VAL A 965 22.28 16.31 3.28
CA VAL A 965 21.85 16.99 4.51
C VAL A 965 20.92 16.06 5.31
N TYR A 966 19.88 15.53 4.67
CA TYR A 966 18.96 14.54 5.27
C TYR A 966 19.70 13.33 5.83
N GLN A 967 20.60 12.72 5.06
CA GLN A 967 21.38 11.55 5.49
C GLN A 967 22.23 11.81 6.74
N LYS A 968 22.81 13.02 6.89
CA LYS A 968 23.58 13.35 8.08
C LYS A 968 22.68 13.60 9.28
N GLU A 969 21.67 14.46 9.13
CA GLU A 969 20.80 14.85 10.24
C GLU A 969 19.96 13.66 10.73
N ALA A 970 19.51 12.79 9.81
CA ALA A 970 18.87 11.52 10.12
C ALA A 970 19.77 10.53 10.88
N PHE A 971 21.07 10.51 10.59
CA PHE A 971 22.04 9.66 11.28
C PHE A 971 22.32 10.19 12.69
N ASP A 972 22.60 11.50 12.80
CA ASP A 972 22.79 12.17 14.09
C ASP A 972 21.56 11.93 15.01
N MET A 973 20.34 12.05 14.48
CA MET A 973 19.09 11.76 15.21
C MET A 973 18.96 10.28 15.62
N PHE A 974 19.42 9.35 14.78
CA PHE A 974 19.32 7.91 15.06
C PHE A 974 20.32 7.43 16.10
N GLU A 975 21.52 8.01 16.18
CA GLU A 975 22.43 7.76 17.32
C GLU A 975 21.77 8.20 18.64
N ASN A 976 21.21 9.42 18.68
CA ASN A 976 20.46 9.92 19.84
C ASN A 976 19.22 9.06 20.19
N LEU A 977 18.57 8.44 19.20
CA LEU A 977 17.47 7.48 19.44
C LEU A 977 17.97 6.23 20.18
N LEU A 978 19.11 5.66 19.79
CA LEU A 978 19.64 4.45 20.41
C LEU A 978 20.05 4.72 21.87
N ASP A 979 20.75 5.82 22.13
CA ASP A 979 21.09 6.28 23.48
C ASP A 979 19.84 6.51 24.35
N ARG A 980 18.77 7.07 23.76
CA ARG A 980 17.47 7.26 24.44
C ARG A 980 16.78 5.93 24.75
N ILE A 981 16.74 5.01 23.80
CA ILE A 981 16.19 3.65 23.99
C ILE A 981 16.90 2.95 25.15
N ASP A 982 18.23 3.01 25.21
CA ASP A 982 19.03 2.32 26.23
C ASP A 982 18.77 2.88 27.63
N SER A 983 18.89 4.20 27.76
CA SER A 983 18.72 4.91 29.03
C SER A 983 17.27 4.88 29.54
N GLU A 984 16.27 5.03 28.68
CA GLU A 984 14.86 4.89 29.07
C GLU A 984 14.50 3.44 29.41
N SER A 985 15.00 2.44 28.66
CA SER A 985 14.70 1.02 28.93
C SER A 985 15.17 0.62 30.33
N LEU A 986 16.40 1.02 30.67
CA LEU A 986 16.97 0.80 31.99
C LEU A 986 16.20 1.57 33.07
N SER A 987 15.90 2.85 32.84
CA SER A 987 15.18 3.68 33.81
C SER A 987 13.76 3.17 34.07
N ASN A 988 13.04 2.75 33.03
CA ASN A 988 11.69 2.19 33.13
C ASN A 988 11.69 0.86 33.88
N LEU A 989 12.65 -0.04 33.59
CA LEU A 989 12.81 -1.32 34.29
C LEU A 989 13.16 -1.14 35.78
N PHE A 990 14.00 -0.15 36.11
CA PHE A 990 14.35 0.16 37.49
C PHE A 990 13.28 0.98 38.24
N ARG A 991 12.44 1.75 37.55
CA ARG A 991 11.28 2.46 38.13
C ARG A 991 10.04 1.59 38.31
N LEU A 992 9.94 0.49 37.54
CA LEU A 992 8.84 -0.47 37.61
C LEU A 992 8.59 -0.95 39.05
N ARG A 993 7.34 -0.81 39.50
CA ARG A 993 6.83 -1.43 40.72
C ARG A 993 5.85 -2.52 40.34
N ILE A 994 6.20 -3.76 40.65
CA ILE A 994 5.28 -4.89 40.51
C ILE A 994 4.65 -5.12 41.88
N ASP A 995 3.44 -4.60 42.08
CA ASP A 995 2.67 -4.87 43.29
C ASP A 995 2.28 -6.35 43.30
N ALA A 996 2.77 -7.09 44.30
CA ALA A 996 2.39 -8.49 44.49
C ALA A 996 0.86 -8.59 44.71
N PRO A 997 0.16 -9.53 44.05
CA PRO A 997 -1.30 -9.62 44.14
C PRO A 997 -1.75 -9.85 45.59
N ASP A 998 -2.49 -8.88 46.11
CA ASP A 998 -2.81 -8.74 47.53
C ASP A 998 -3.40 -10.04 48.13
N ALA A 999 -2.75 -10.58 49.16
CA ALA A 999 -3.16 -11.82 49.81
C ALA A 999 -4.44 -11.57 50.64
N VAL A 1000 -5.60 -11.65 49.96
CA VAL A 1000 -6.93 -11.25 50.44
C VAL A 1000 -7.14 -11.59 51.93
N PRO A 1001 -7.19 -10.58 52.83
CA PRO A 1001 -7.25 -10.82 54.27
C PRO A 1001 -8.51 -11.60 54.69
N SER A 1002 -8.32 -12.86 55.09
CA SER A 1002 -9.42 -13.76 55.46
C SER A 1002 -10.02 -13.42 56.84
N GLY A 1003 -10.82 -12.35 56.90
CA GLY A 1003 -11.45 -11.84 58.12
C GLY A 1003 -12.94 -11.51 57.93
N PRO A 1004 -13.87 -12.10 58.71
CA PRO A 1004 -15.30 -11.86 58.53
C PRO A 1004 -15.71 -10.47 59.06
N ARG A 1005 -16.15 -9.57 58.19
CA ARG A 1005 -16.74 -8.27 58.58
C ARG A 1005 -18.21 -8.15 58.18
N THR A 1006 -19.08 -8.33 59.17
CA THR A 1006 -20.51 -8.02 59.11
C THR A 1006 -20.75 -6.52 59.26
N GLY A 1007 -21.48 -5.89 58.34
CA GLY A 1007 -21.87 -4.48 58.44
C GLY A 1007 -22.82 -4.05 57.31
N ARG A 1008 -23.66 -3.04 57.54
CA ARG A 1008 -24.66 -2.53 56.57
C ARG A 1008 -24.52 -1.02 56.39
N GLY A 1009 -24.62 -0.55 55.15
CA GLY A 1009 -24.82 0.85 54.79
C GLY A 1009 -23.54 1.63 54.48
N GLN A 1010 -23.57 2.71 53.68
CA GLN A 1010 -24.71 3.27 52.94
C GLN A 1010 -24.24 4.32 51.90
N LEU A 1011 -24.62 4.17 50.61
CA LEU A 1011 -24.48 5.18 49.51
C LEU A 1011 -23.01 5.61 49.18
N SER A 1012 -22.67 6.21 48.04
CA SER A 1012 -23.26 6.27 46.68
C SER A 1012 -22.17 6.70 45.67
N ASP A 1013 -22.37 6.38 44.38
CA ASP A 1013 -21.73 6.98 43.19
C ASP A 1013 -20.19 7.09 43.10
N ILE A 1014 -19.59 6.36 42.14
CA ILE A 1014 -18.66 6.91 41.12
C ILE A 1014 -18.41 5.89 39.98
N HIS A 1015 -18.51 6.39 38.75
CA HIS A 1015 -18.06 5.88 37.44
C HIS A 1015 -18.19 4.38 37.06
N ARG A 1016 -19.09 4.14 36.10
CA ARG A 1016 -18.95 3.07 35.09
C ARG A 1016 -18.10 3.61 33.92
N GLU A 1017 -16.84 3.21 33.81
CA GLU A 1017 -16.04 3.64 32.64
C GLU A 1017 -14.94 2.62 32.26
N ALA A 1018 -15.37 1.39 31.98
CA ALA A 1018 -14.51 0.31 31.48
C ALA A 1018 -15.27 -0.54 30.45
N THR A 1019 -15.67 0.05 29.32
CA THR A 1019 -16.36 -0.68 28.23
C THR A 1019 -16.21 0.00 26.86
N ASN A 1020 -15.01 0.46 26.51
CA ASN A 1020 -14.70 1.09 25.21
C ASN A 1020 -13.57 0.39 24.42
N LEU A 1021 -13.14 -0.80 24.84
CA LEU A 1021 -12.28 -1.69 24.05
C LEU A 1021 -13.17 -2.72 23.34
N GLY A 1022 -13.30 -2.59 22.02
CA GLY A 1022 -14.36 -3.21 21.19
C GLY A 1022 -14.22 -4.70 20.89
N PHE A 1023 -13.76 -5.53 21.83
CA PHE A 1023 -13.60 -6.97 21.62
C PHE A 1023 -14.92 -7.74 21.83
N THR A 1024 -15.59 -8.11 20.74
CA THR A 1024 -16.80 -8.95 20.77
C THR A 1024 -16.47 -10.44 20.70
N GLY A 1025 -15.90 -10.99 21.78
CA GLY A 1025 -15.71 -12.44 21.92
C GLY A 1025 -17.04 -13.19 21.96
N GLY A 1026 -17.21 -14.17 21.08
CA GLY A 1026 -18.38 -15.07 21.09
C GLY A 1026 -18.33 -16.07 22.26
N PRO A 1027 -19.46 -16.46 22.86
CA PRO A 1027 -19.48 -17.43 23.95
C PRO A 1027 -19.14 -18.85 23.46
N PRO A 1028 -18.46 -19.68 24.29
CA PRO A 1028 -18.06 -21.03 23.90
C PRO A 1028 -19.26 -21.98 23.75
N ALA A 1029 -19.15 -22.93 22.83
CA ALA A 1029 -20.17 -23.95 22.62
C ALA A 1029 -20.13 -25.03 23.72
N PRO A 1030 -21.26 -25.39 24.35
CA PRO A 1030 -21.31 -26.49 25.30
C PRO A 1030 -21.32 -27.84 24.57
N GLY A 1031 -20.34 -28.70 24.87
CA GLY A 1031 -20.35 -30.11 24.46
C GLY A 1031 -21.53 -30.86 25.07
N GLY A 1032 -22.08 -31.83 24.34
CA GLY A 1032 -23.21 -32.63 24.79
C GLY A 1032 -22.85 -34.11 24.89
N ASP A 1033 -23.01 -34.68 26.09
CA ASP A 1033 -23.08 -36.13 26.28
C ASP A 1033 -23.85 -36.46 27.58
N GLY A 1034 -24.33 -37.70 27.72
CA GLY A 1034 -24.99 -38.21 28.93
C GLY A 1034 -26.54 -38.21 28.90
N SER A 1035 -27.13 -39.37 29.21
CA SER A 1035 -28.57 -39.65 29.03
C SER A 1035 -29.35 -39.93 30.33
N SER A 1036 -30.69 -39.88 30.22
CA SER A 1036 -31.71 -40.48 31.12
C SER A 1036 -32.17 -39.71 32.37
N GLY A 1037 -33.45 -39.91 32.77
CA GLY A 1037 -34.05 -39.41 34.03
C GLY A 1037 -35.44 -38.75 33.88
N VAL A 1038 -36.48 -39.29 34.54
CA VAL A 1038 -37.92 -38.89 34.45
C VAL A 1038 -38.58 -39.16 35.82
N PRO A 1039 -39.70 -38.54 36.28
CA PRO A 1039 -40.26 -37.17 36.17
C PRO A 1039 -40.57 -36.49 37.55
N GLY A 1040 -41.20 -35.29 37.59
CA GLY A 1040 -41.79 -34.73 38.82
C GLY A 1040 -42.77 -33.53 38.68
N ARG A 1041 -43.92 -33.58 39.37
CA ARG A 1041 -45.00 -32.54 39.53
C ARG A 1041 -45.82 -32.92 40.81
N PRO A 1042 -46.81 -32.16 41.38
CA PRO A 1042 -47.55 -30.96 40.89
C PRO A 1042 -47.93 -29.84 41.93
N LYS A 1043 -48.57 -28.73 41.47
CA LYS A 1043 -49.56 -27.79 42.13
C LYS A 1043 -49.21 -27.10 43.50
N GLY A 1044 -49.63 -25.87 43.84
CA GLY A 1044 -50.25 -24.72 43.12
C GLY A 1044 -51.62 -24.24 43.65
N ASP A 1045 -51.83 -22.93 43.92
CA ASP A 1045 -53.19 -22.34 44.18
C ASP A 1045 -53.36 -20.78 44.06
N SER A 1046 -54.34 -20.33 43.24
CA SER A 1046 -55.41 -19.27 43.38
C SER A 1046 -55.19 -17.79 43.92
N PRO A 1047 -56.19 -16.84 43.90
CA PRO A 1047 -56.76 -16.18 42.70
C PRO A 1047 -57.28 -14.66 42.80
N ARG A 1048 -57.54 -13.98 41.64
CA ARG A 1048 -58.45 -12.77 41.38
C ARG A 1048 -58.08 -11.37 41.98
N GLY A 1049 -58.43 -10.19 41.40
CA GLY A 1049 -58.89 -9.78 40.04
C GLY A 1049 -59.70 -8.43 39.89
N ARG A 1050 -59.61 -7.75 38.70
CA ARG A 1050 -60.49 -6.71 38.03
C ARG A 1050 -60.27 -5.16 38.17
N GLY A 1051 -60.23 -4.46 37.00
CA GLY A 1051 -60.44 -3.00 36.72
C GLY A 1051 -59.98 -2.60 35.27
N LEU A 1052 -60.46 -1.65 34.43
CA LEU A 1052 -61.53 -0.59 34.35
C LEU A 1052 -61.09 0.89 34.64
N VAL A 1053 -61.35 1.97 33.85
CA VAL A 1053 -61.94 2.25 32.47
C VAL A 1053 -61.44 3.61 31.87
N ALA A 1054 -61.63 3.87 30.55
CA ALA A 1054 -61.89 5.17 29.84
C ALA A 1054 -60.75 6.24 29.66
N ALA A 1055 -60.77 7.23 28.73
CA ALA A 1055 -61.38 7.41 27.36
C ALA A 1055 -60.92 8.72 26.62
N GLY A 1056 -60.95 8.74 25.26
CA GLY A 1056 -61.00 9.94 24.36
C GLY A 1056 -59.76 10.86 24.22
N THR A 1057 -59.62 11.83 23.27
CA THR A 1057 -60.11 12.01 21.86
C THR A 1057 -59.46 13.28 21.24
N GLU A 1058 -59.24 13.29 19.91
CA GLU A 1058 -58.96 14.48 19.04
C GLU A 1058 -57.67 15.31 19.20
N GLY A 1059 -57.31 16.04 18.11
CA GLY A 1059 -56.24 17.05 18.06
C GLY A 1059 -55.06 16.71 17.12
N ALA A 1060 -54.65 17.65 16.27
CA ALA A 1060 -53.47 17.54 15.41
C ALA A 1060 -52.57 18.77 15.54
N ASP A 1061 -51.24 18.59 15.51
CA ASP A 1061 -50.34 19.23 14.53
C ASP A 1061 -48.97 18.52 14.54
N SER A 1062 -47.94 19.15 13.96
CA SER A 1062 -46.78 18.48 13.34
C SER A 1062 -45.46 18.47 14.12
N ALA A 1063 -44.60 17.53 13.70
CA ALA A 1063 -43.14 17.52 13.80
C ALA A 1063 -42.44 17.32 15.17
N LYS A 1064 -41.99 16.08 15.42
CA LYS A 1064 -40.56 15.73 15.61
C LYS A 1064 -40.33 14.21 15.46
N ARG A 1065 -39.07 13.80 15.24
CA ARG A 1065 -38.64 12.40 15.19
C ARG A 1065 -38.05 11.96 16.52
N GLU A 1066 -38.37 10.75 16.94
CA GLU A 1066 -37.71 10.02 18.04
C GLU A 1066 -37.21 8.65 17.54
N PRO A 1067 -36.27 7.99 18.23
CA PRO A 1067 -35.59 6.79 17.72
C PRO A 1067 -36.49 5.55 17.63
N ILE A 1068 -36.16 4.67 16.70
CA ILE A 1068 -36.94 3.47 16.37
C ILE A 1068 -36.96 2.49 17.56
N ARG A 1069 -38.14 2.28 18.14
CA ARG A 1069 -38.41 1.10 18.98
C ARG A 1069 -38.47 -0.14 18.09
N ASN A 1070 -37.81 -1.22 18.52
CA ASN A 1070 -37.97 -2.54 17.90
C ASN A 1070 -39.44 -2.98 17.96
N GLU A 1071 -40.06 -3.15 16.79
CA GLU A 1071 -41.42 -3.71 16.69
C GLU A 1071 -41.43 -5.22 17.04
N PRO A 1072 -42.53 -5.73 17.62
CA PRO A 1072 -42.64 -7.15 17.96
C PRO A 1072 -42.71 -8.01 16.70
N LYS A 1073 -41.69 -8.87 16.50
CA LYS A 1073 -41.61 -9.82 15.37
C LYS A 1073 -42.91 -10.63 15.21
N VAL A 1074 -43.53 -10.56 14.04
CA VAL A 1074 -44.79 -11.26 13.72
C VAL A 1074 -44.63 -12.77 13.93
N GLY A 1075 -45.41 -13.34 14.84
CA GLY A 1075 -45.34 -14.75 15.19
C GLY A 1075 -45.81 -15.64 14.03
N ARG A 1076 -45.14 -16.78 13.81
CA ARG A 1076 -45.42 -17.74 12.69
C ARG A 1076 -46.91 -18.07 12.45
N ASN A 1077 -47.76 -18.02 13.49
CA ASN A 1077 -49.21 -18.32 13.41
C ASN A 1077 -50.14 -17.09 13.34
N GLN A 1078 -49.63 -15.85 13.43
CA GLN A 1078 -50.39 -14.60 13.25
C GLN A 1078 -50.64 -14.32 11.74
N PRO A 1079 -51.59 -13.44 11.38
CA PRO A 1079 -51.77 -12.97 10.00
C PRO A 1079 -50.48 -12.35 9.44
N CYS A 1080 -50.21 -12.56 8.15
CA CYS A 1080 -49.04 -11.99 7.48
C CYS A 1080 -49.27 -10.50 7.16
N PRO A 1081 -48.35 -9.57 7.50
CA PRO A 1081 -48.59 -8.12 7.39
C PRO A 1081 -48.79 -7.61 5.96
N CYS A 1082 -48.38 -8.38 4.94
CA CYS A 1082 -48.63 -8.13 3.52
C CYS A 1082 -50.12 -8.16 3.07
N GLY A 1083 -51.09 -8.25 4.00
CA GLY A 1083 -52.52 -8.25 3.68
C GLY A 1083 -53.08 -9.52 3.05
N SER A 1084 -52.27 -10.55 2.77
CA SER A 1084 -52.66 -11.75 2.00
C SER A 1084 -53.68 -12.70 2.67
N GLY A 1085 -54.25 -12.33 3.82
CA GLY A 1085 -55.20 -13.14 4.60
C GLY A 1085 -54.63 -14.43 5.23
N LYS A 1086 -53.41 -14.84 4.84
CA LYS A 1086 -52.76 -16.07 5.30
C LYS A 1086 -51.96 -15.83 6.58
N LYS A 1087 -51.73 -16.90 7.35
CA LYS A 1087 -50.79 -16.86 8.49
C LYS A 1087 -49.35 -16.69 8.00
N TYR A 1088 -48.50 -16.02 8.77
CA TYR A 1088 -47.13 -15.68 8.38
C TYR A 1088 -46.34 -16.89 7.82
N LYS A 1089 -46.37 -18.04 8.52
CA LYS A 1089 -45.72 -19.30 8.08
C LYS A 1089 -46.27 -19.94 6.79
N GLN A 1090 -47.33 -19.38 6.20
CA GLN A 1090 -47.93 -19.82 4.94
C GLN A 1090 -47.88 -18.72 3.85
N CYS A 1091 -47.11 -17.67 4.12
CA CYS A 1091 -46.81 -16.56 3.23
C CYS A 1091 -45.31 -16.20 3.40
N HIS A 1092 -44.96 -14.99 3.83
CA HIS A 1092 -43.55 -14.53 3.96
C HIS A 1092 -42.69 -15.32 4.96
N GLY A 1093 -43.27 -16.19 5.79
CA GLY A 1093 -42.57 -17.13 6.67
C GLY A 1093 -42.53 -18.57 6.15
N ARG A 1094 -42.73 -18.79 4.84
CA ARG A 1094 -42.42 -20.05 4.14
C ARG A 1094 -40.96 -20.05 3.70
N THR A 1095 -40.14 -20.72 4.49
CA THR A 1095 -39.12 -21.66 4.01
C THR A 1095 -39.72 -23.05 4.17
#